data_AF-A0A1Y1VAN7-F1
#
_entry.id   AF-A0A1Y1VAN7-F1
#
_cell.length_a   1.000
_cell.length_b   1.000
_cell.length_c   1.000
_cell.angle_alpha   90.00
_cell.angle_beta   90.00
_cell.angle_gamma   90.00
#
_symmetry.space_group_name_H-M   'P 1'
#
loop_
_entity.id
_entity.type
_entity.pdbx_description
1 polymer ?
#
loop_
_entity_poly.entity_id
_entity_poly.type
_entity_poly.pdbx_seq_one_letter_code
_entity_poly.pdbx_strand_id
1 'polypeptide(L)'
;MYDPIIISQLCKYDDKLLGIPISMTFTVFYSNYLLLNQYNRKIPETWEEMIDTGKYILNEERKKDNNNLTGYIGLFNENERVVYSLYEFIYSFRNSIDTGFPEVGSQPFIDALEMMKTIKNELSSEEEFRSDDSYAVNKIFSGQSIFVKYWILGEPYINGVVYNITTTPGFKKGISSSIVSGYNLGIYKDIDKEKIDAAIVALMNIGSKEIQREFLLKRKLVSSIKSLYDEEEVCNKITECALFKGIQPLNNPFTNSERTDHYSIKFKNYIYEFLYGNKTAQEISQKIIDLTKIYQISINTSDSYIGLISIIVISTIAILMFFSLIALFKENFGPFFTFLSTDFWILSVIGTILILCIPFTNFGNITNTNCYLNSLFHSLGFTLILIPFLYELAIKFPIENIISKRIKKFKYLFLFFFILVDIIWNGLLLIEPFYIEEININDGKNFEVCKAKSTLSKIILIIKWSYLIIIILVTLLLIFTEWNIESTYYDLRFFMAVIYIDILGILLIICFNLIIINNYIIYFLIRECIYLIVAISNYILIYGFRLVFGFIKKKDIRIEFINKINKGFIDDKTELTIQPSTIQSSFVNDFNINSITDNNGTMKNDTNHHYDINITDSIDTGDSALSQNRSIYSKIMYIHFKTKSE
;
A
#
# COMPACT_ATOMS: atom_id res chain seq x y z
N MET A 1 -26.36 -6.27 39.29
CA MET A 1 -25.82 -6.50 40.65
C MET A 1 -24.31 -6.32 40.66
N TYR A 2 -23.61 -7.11 39.87
CA TYR A 2 -22.16 -6.99 39.69
C TYR A 2 -21.76 -5.73 38.94
N ASP A 3 -20.54 -5.27 39.20
CA ASP A 3 -19.92 -4.17 38.48
C ASP A 3 -19.84 -4.48 36.96
N PRO A 4 -20.42 -3.64 36.07
CA PRO A 4 -20.42 -3.86 34.64
C PRO A 4 -19.02 -3.93 34.01
N ILE A 5 -18.08 -3.14 34.52
CA ILE A 5 -16.69 -3.11 34.06
C ILE A 5 -16.04 -4.46 34.37
N ILE A 6 -16.17 -4.96 35.60
CA ILE A 6 -15.63 -6.27 35.99
C ILE A 6 -16.22 -7.41 35.14
N ILE A 7 -17.54 -7.40 34.92
CA ILE A 7 -18.21 -8.42 34.09
C ILE A 7 -17.69 -8.38 32.65
N SER A 8 -17.57 -7.19 32.08
CA SER A 8 -17.10 -7.03 30.69
C SER A 8 -15.67 -7.53 30.50
N GLN A 9 -14.80 -7.33 31.49
CA GLN A 9 -13.38 -7.65 31.38
C GLN A 9 -13.06 -9.11 31.70
N LEU A 10 -13.67 -9.68 32.74
CA LEU A 10 -13.22 -10.95 33.30
C LEU A 10 -14.15 -12.10 32.97
N CYS A 11 -15.40 -11.81 32.62
CA CYS A 11 -16.45 -12.83 32.53
C CYS A 11 -17.02 -13.02 31.12
N LYS A 12 -16.63 -12.19 30.15
CA LYS A 12 -17.14 -12.25 28.77
C LYS A 12 -16.07 -12.62 27.76
N TYR A 13 -16.48 -13.36 26.73
CA TYR A 13 -15.69 -13.66 25.52
C TYR A 13 -16.64 -13.72 24.33
N ASP A 14 -16.35 -13.04 23.23
CA ASP A 14 -17.23 -12.90 22.05
C ASP A 14 -18.68 -12.55 22.43
N ASP A 15 -18.85 -11.54 23.29
CA ASP A 15 -20.13 -11.08 23.86
C ASP A 15 -20.92 -12.11 24.69
N LYS A 16 -20.37 -13.32 24.89
CA LYS A 16 -20.98 -14.37 25.72
C LYS A 16 -20.45 -14.31 27.14
N LEU A 17 -21.36 -14.38 28.11
CA LEU A 17 -21.02 -14.54 29.52
C LEU A 17 -20.56 -15.99 29.77
N LEU A 18 -19.29 -16.18 30.09
CA LEU A 18 -18.70 -17.50 30.35
C LEU A 18 -18.81 -17.92 31.83
N GLY A 19 -19.01 -16.96 32.72
CA GLY A 19 -19.14 -17.21 34.15
C GLY A 19 -19.51 -15.96 34.92
N ILE A 20 -19.58 -16.07 36.24
CA ILE A 20 -19.82 -14.96 37.15
C ILE A 20 -18.64 -14.79 38.12
N PRO A 21 -18.33 -13.57 38.56
CA PRO A 21 -17.24 -13.31 39.47
C PRO A 21 -17.62 -13.73 40.90
N ILE A 22 -16.73 -14.47 41.56
CA ILE A 22 -16.94 -14.97 42.92
C ILE A 22 -16.07 -14.23 43.94
N SER A 23 -14.78 -14.10 43.66
CA SER A 23 -13.85 -13.39 44.53
C SER A 23 -12.86 -12.59 43.70
N MET A 24 -12.69 -11.33 44.05
CA MET A 24 -11.79 -10.41 43.36
C MET A 24 -10.49 -10.23 44.13
N THR A 25 -9.46 -9.80 43.42
CA THR A 25 -8.24 -9.25 43.99
C THR A 25 -7.85 -8.01 43.20
N PHE A 26 -7.26 -7.05 43.91
CA PHE A 26 -6.95 -5.73 43.38
C PHE A 26 -5.51 -5.37 43.75
N THR A 27 -4.83 -4.65 42.88
CA THR A 27 -3.63 -3.92 43.29
C THR A 27 -4.02 -2.69 44.10
N VAL A 28 -3.27 -2.43 45.17
CA VAL A 28 -3.52 -1.38 46.15
C VAL A 28 -2.21 -0.69 46.50
N PHE A 29 -2.32 0.47 47.14
CA PHE A 29 -1.19 1.28 47.57
C PHE A 29 -0.98 1.19 49.07
N TYR A 30 0.11 0.54 49.46
CA TYR A 30 0.57 0.39 50.83
C TYR A 30 1.38 1.61 51.23
N SER A 31 0.99 2.27 52.32
CA SER A 31 1.68 3.42 52.91
C SER A 31 2.09 3.13 54.35
N ASN A 32 3.40 3.22 54.63
CA ASN A 32 3.96 2.90 55.94
C ASN A 32 3.51 3.93 56.99
N TYR A 33 2.51 3.58 57.80
CA TYR A 33 1.89 4.56 58.70
C TYR A 33 2.82 4.96 59.85
N LEU A 34 3.78 4.12 60.24
CA LEU A 34 4.76 4.45 61.27
C LEU A 34 5.67 5.59 60.80
N LEU A 35 6.21 5.47 59.59
CA LEU A 35 7.05 6.51 58.98
C LEU A 35 6.25 7.79 58.70
N LEU A 36 5.05 7.68 58.14
CA LEU A 36 4.20 8.84 57.88
C LEU A 36 3.86 9.61 59.17
N ASN A 37 3.50 8.91 60.24
CA ASN A 37 3.20 9.53 61.53
C ASN A 37 4.45 10.15 62.16
N GLN A 38 5.59 9.46 62.12
CA GLN A 38 6.87 9.97 62.64
C GLN A 38 7.25 11.32 62.02
N TYR A 39 6.96 11.50 60.73
CA TYR A 39 7.30 12.70 59.96
C TYR A 39 6.13 13.66 59.74
N ASN A 40 4.99 13.42 60.39
CA ASN A 40 3.76 14.21 60.25
C ASN A 40 3.32 14.42 58.79
N ARG A 41 3.37 13.33 58.01
CA ARG A 41 2.97 13.29 56.59
C ARG A 41 1.64 12.57 56.44
N LYS A 42 0.84 13.01 55.47
CA LYS A 42 -0.41 12.35 55.09
C LYS A 42 -0.13 11.26 54.04
N ILE A 43 -1.09 10.35 53.87
CA ILE A 43 -1.06 9.41 52.74
C ILE A 43 -1.23 10.23 51.45
N PRO A 44 -0.33 10.09 50.47
CA PRO A 44 -0.38 10.87 49.24
C PRO A 44 -1.55 10.45 48.35
N GLU A 45 -2.24 11.42 47.76
CA GLU A 45 -3.31 11.19 46.79
C GLU A 45 -2.86 11.41 45.34
N THR A 46 -1.70 12.05 45.14
CA THR A 46 -1.07 12.25 43.83
C THR A 46 0.36 11.73 43.76
N TRP A 47 0.84 11.45 42.54
CA TRP A 47 2.23 11.04 42.35
C TRP A 47 3.24 12.11 42.78
N GLU A 48 2.92 13.40 42.62
CA GLU A 48 3.75 14.51 43.09
C GLU A 48 3.85 14.53 44.62
N GLU A 49 2.72 14.40 45.33
CA GLU A 49 2.71 14.31 46.79
C GLU A 49 3.48 13.08 47.31
N MET A 50 3.40 11.97 46.57
CA MET A 50 4.12 10.73 46.88
C MET A 50 5.63 10.94 46.78
N ILE A 51 6.09 11.60 45.70
CA ILE A 51 7.50 11.95 45.50
C ILE A 51 7.99 12.89 46.59
N ASP A 52 7.29 13.98 46.85
CA ASP A 52 7.70 14.96 47.86
C ASP A 52 7.80 14.33 49.25
N THR A 53 6.81 13.51 49.61
CA THR A 53 6.77 12.80 50.88
C THR A 53 7.88 11.76 50.97
N GLY A 54 8.05 10.94 49.95
CA GLY A 54 9.06 9.88 49.89
C GLY A 54 10.47 10.44 49.95
N LYS A 55 10.78 11.47 49.15
CA LYS A 55 12.08 12.17 49.14
C LYS A 55 12.43 12.72 50.52
N TYR A 56 11.47 13.39 51.16
CA TYR A 56 11.66 13.96 52.48
C TYR A 56 12.01 12.89 53.51
N ILE A 57 11.20 11.82 53.59
CA ILE A 57 11.39 10.74 54.56
C ILE A 57 12.71 10.01 54.30
N LEU A 58 13.04 9.67 53.04
CA LEU A 58 14.32 9.04 52.69
C LEU A 58 15.51 9.89 53.16
N ASN A 59 15.48 11.20 52.91
CA ASN A 59 16.57 12.09 53.31
C ASN A 59 16.71 12.19 54.83
N GLU A 60 15.60 12.26 55.57
CA GLU A 60 15.63 12.30 57.03
C GLU A 60 16.05 10.97 57.68
N GLU A 61 15.69 9.83 57.07
CA GLU A 61 16.10 8.50 57.55
C GLU A 61 17.58 8.22 57.24
N ARG A 62 18.09 8.68 56.09
CA ARG A 62 19.53 8.61 55.76
C ARG A 62 20.40 9.42 56.72
N LYS A 63 19.91 10.56 57.23
CA LYS A 63 20.59 11.34 58.29
C LYS A 63 20.71 10.58 59.62
N LYS A 64 19.91 9.52 59.81
CA LYS A 64 19.92 8.62 60.96
C LYS A 64 20.59 7.28 60.64
N ASP A 65 21.41 7.22 59.59
CA ASP A 65 22.11 6.03 59.11
C ASP A 65 21.19 4.87 58.64
N ASN A 66 19.91 5.13 58.38
CA ASN A 66 19.00 4.13 57.79
C ASN A 66 19.08 4.16 56.26
N ASN A 67 20.07 3.47 55.71
CA ASN A 67 20.32 3.42 54.26
C ASN A 67 19.56 2.29 53.52
N ASN A 68 18.87 1.41 54.24
CA ASN A 68 18.18 0.24 53.68
C ASN A 68 16.69 0.49 53.36
N LEU A 69 16.20 1.70 53.63
CA LEU A 69 14.82 2.10 53.39
C LEU A 69 14.59 2.38 51.90
N THR A 70 13.64 1.68 51.31
CA THR A 70 13.20 1.89 49.92
C THR A 70 12.07 2.93 49.90
N GLY A 71 12.10 3.87 48.95
CA GLY A 71 11.05 4.90 48.86
C GLY A 71 9.77 4.38 48.22
N TYR A 72 9.88 3.73 47.07
CA TYR A 72 8.73 3.20 46.35
C TYR A 72 9.05 1.89 45.62
N ILE A 73 8.07 0.98 45.56
CA ILE A 73 8.13 -0.25 44.77
C ILE A 73 6.87 -0.32 43.91
N GLY A 74 7.04 -0.27 42.59
CA GLY A 74 5.95 -0.24 41.61
C GLY A 74 5.74 -1.55 40.83
N LEU A 75 6.55 -2.58 41.09
CA LEU A 75 6.63 -3.84 40.31
C LEU A 75 6.94 -3.58 38.83
N PHE A 76 8.08 -2.95 38.54
CA PHE A 76 8.60 -2.70 37.18
C PHE A 76 9.75 -3.67 36.81
N ASN A 77 9.56 -4.96 37.09
CA ASN A 77 10.55 -6.03 36.81
C ASN A 77 10.65 -6.43 35.33
N GLU A 78 11.57 -7.31 34.97
CA GLU A 78 11.78 -7.69 33.55
C GLU A 78 10.78 -8.73 33.02
N ASN A 79 9.92 -9.27 33.89
CA ASN A 79 8.97 -10.32 33.55
C ASN A 79 7.85 -9.81 32.61
N GLU A 80 7.23 -10.71 31.86
CA GLU A 80 6.17 -10.35 30.90
C GLU A 80 4.95 -9.69 31.56
N ARG A 81 4.64 -10.08 32.81
CA ARG A 81 3.53 -9.51 33.59
C ARG A 81 3.73 -8.04 33.96
N VAL A 82 4.92 -7.48 33.79
CA VAL A 82 5.18 -6.07 34.09
C VAL A 82 4.37 -5.11 33.23
N VAL A 83 3.94 -5.56 32.06
CA VAL A 83 3.14 -4.75 31.15
C VAL A 83 1.87 -4.23 31.84
N TYR A 84 1.30 -5.01 32.77
CA TYR A 84 0.15 -4.57 33.57
C TYR A 84 0.50 -3.42 34.51
N SER A 85 1.66 -3.47 35.18
CA SER A 85 2.13 -2.37 36.05
C SER A 85 2.39 -1.09 35.25
N LEU A 86 3.00 -1.21 34.07
CA LEU A 86 3.24 -0.07 33.17
C LEU A 86 1.92 0.55 32.72
N TYR A 87 0.98 -0.28 32.26
CA TYR A 87 -0.35 0.17 31.84
C TYR A 87 -1.15 0.80 32.99
N GLU A 88 -1.14 0.19 34.17
CA GLU A 88 -1.81 0.72 35.36
C GLU A 88 -1.26 2.11 35.73
N PHE A 89 0.06 2.27 35.69
CA PHE A 89 0.69 3.55 35.97
C PHE A 89 0.28 4.61 34.94
N ILE A 90 0.39 4.31 33.65
CA ILE A 90 -0.01 5.24 32.59
C ILE A 90 -1.51 5.56 32.67
N TYR A 91 -2.35 4.58 32.97
CA TYR A 91 -3.79 4.79 33.14
C TYR A 91 -4.13 5.77 34.26
N SER A 92 -3.29 5.91 35.28
CA SER A 92 -3.46 6.89 36.37
C SER A 92 -3.27 8.36 35.92
N PHE A 93 -2.79 8.59 34.70
CA PHE A 93 -2.62 9.92 34.08
C PHE A 93 -3.79 10.37 33.22
N ARG A 94 -4.88 9.58 33.17
CA ARG A 94 -6.08 9.98 32.43
C ARG A 94 -6.73 11.24 33.02
N ASN A 95 -7.38 12.01 32.14
CA ASN A 95 -7.95 13.31 32.49
C ASN A 95 -9.15 13.21 33.46
N SER A 96 -9.91 12.11 33.43
CA SER A 96 -11.07 11.86 34.27
C SER A 96 -11.33 10.36 34.48
N ILE A 97 -12.21 9.99 35.40
CA ILE A 97 -12.56 8.59 35.66
C ILE A 97 -13.18 7.93 34.42
N ASP A 98 -13.93 8.70 33.63
CA ASP A 98 -14.64 8.22 32.44
C ASP A 98 -13.78 8.15 31.17
N THR A 99 -12.56 8.73 31.20
CA THR A 99 -11.63 8.65 30.07
C THR A 99 -10.91 7.30 30.03
N GLY A 100 -10.66 6.81 28.82
CA GLY A 100 -9.89 5.58 28.60
C GLY A 100 -8.40 5.74 28.88
N PHE A 101 -7.63 4.74 28.44
CA PHE A 101 -6.18 4.79 28.49
C PHE A 101 -5.64 6.02 27.71
N PRO A 102 -4.67 6.78 28.26
CA PRO A 102 -4.05 7.88 27.54
C PRO A 102 -3.55 7.46 26.16
N GLU A 103 -3.93 8.21 25.12
CA GLU A 103 -3.48 7.95 23.76
C GLU A 103 -1.94 8.00 23.70
N VAL A 104 -1.31 7.02 23.05
CA VAL A 104 0.15 6.95 22.94
C VAL A 104 0.67 8.22 22.24
N GLY A 105 1.65 8.90 22.85
CA GLY A 105 2.21 10.15 22.34
C GLY A 105 1.42 11.41 22.70
N SER A 106 0.26 11.29 23.34
CA SER A 106 -0.43 12.44 23.94
C SER A 106 0.34 13.01 25.13
N GLN A 107 0.06 14.25 25.52
CA GLN A 107 0.71 14.87 26.67
C GLN A 107 0.53 14.05 27.97
N PRO A 108 -0.67 13.54 28.32
CA PRO A 108 -0.81 12.69 29.50
C PRO A 108 0.00 11.38 29.46
N PHE A 109 0.20 10.79 28.27
CA PHE A 109 1.05 9.61 28.11
C PHE A 109 2.53 9.97 28.33
N ILE A 110 2.98 11.09 27.77
CA ILE A 110 4.34 11.60 27.95
C ILE A 110 4.60 11.93 29.43
N ASP A 111 3.67 12.64 30.07
CA ASP A 111 3.75 13.00 31.49
C ASP A 111 3.82 11.77 32.39
N ALA A 112 3.10 10.70 32.05
CA ALA A 112 3.18 9.43 32.77
C ALA A 112 4.57 8.81 32.68
N LEU A 113 5.18 8.79 31.49
CA LEU A 113 6.53 8.26 31.32
C LEU A 113 7.56 9.09 32.09
N GLU A 114 7.51 10.42 31.97
CA GLU A 114 8.43 11.31 32.68
C GLU A 114 8.27 11.23 34.20
N MET A 115 7.03 11.12 34.70
CA MET A 115 6.79 10.88 36.12
C MET A 115 7.37 9.54 36.56
N MET A 116 7.17 8.46 35.79
CA MET A 116 7.72 7.15 36.11
C MET A 116 9.26 7.19 36.22
N LYS A 117 9.93 7.90 35.30
CA LYS A 117 11.38 8.12 35.34
C LYS A 117 11.81 8.98 36.52
N THR A 118 11.02 9.98 36.88
CA THR A 118 11.26 10.82 38.06
C THR A 118 11.17 10.00 39.34
N ILE A 119 10.11 9.20 39.51
CA ILE A 119 9.97 8.27 40.65
C ILE A 119 11.16 7.34 40.74
N LYS A 120 11.56 6.72 39.61
CA LYS A 120 12.73 5.85 39.55
C LYS A 120 13.99 6.55 40.05
N ASN A 121 14.25 7.78 39.63
CA ASN A 121 15.49 8.47 39.98
C ASN A 121 15.51 8.98 41.43
N GLU A 122 14.34 9.21 42.02
CA GLU A 122 14.22 9.96 43.27
C GLU A 122 13.88 9.10 44.49
N LEU A 123 13.14 7.99 44.29
CA LEU A 123 12.61 7.18 45.39
C LEU A 123 13.17 5.76 45.46
N SER A 124 13.82 5.28 44.42
CA SER A 124 14.28 3.88 44.34
C SER A 124 15.65 3.83 43.67
N SER A 125 16.48 2.85 44.03
CA SER A 125 17.60 2.50 43.16
C SER A 125 17.10 1.84 41.88
N GLU A 126 17.95 1.75 40.85
CA GLU A 126 17.60 1.02 39.63
C GLU A 126 17.25 -0.45 39.90
N GLU A 127 17.98 -1.10 40.81
CA GLU A 127 17.73 -2.48 41.22
C GLU A 127 16.39 -2.62 41.96
N GLU A 128 16.08 -1.69 42.87
CA GLU A 128 14.81 -1.66 43.60
C GLU A 128 13.62 -1.43 42.67
N PHE A 129 13.78 -0.57 41.66
CA PHE A 129 12.71 -0.29 40.69
C PHE A 129 12.42 -1.49 39.79
N ARG A 130 13.44 -2.30 39.49
CA ARG A 130 13.33 -3.58 38.74
C ARG A 130 12.94 -4.79 39.61
N SER A 131 12.64 -4.57 40.89
CA SER A 131 12.39 -5.64 41.83
C SER A 131 11.09 -6.40 41.55
N ASP A 132 11.09 -7.68 41.93
CA ASP A 132 10.00 -8.61 41.68
C ASP A 132 8.99 -8.69 42.85
N ASP A 133 8.00 -9.58 42.70
CA ASP A 133 7.00 -9.86 43.72
C ASP A 133 7.61 -10.29 45.06
N SER A 134 8.66 -11.13 45.03
CA SER A 134 9.32 -11.64 46.23
C SER A 134 9.93 -10.52 47.05
N TYR A 135 10.60 -9.58 46.38
CA TYR A 135 11.17 -8.39 47.01
C TYR A 135 10.09 -7.46 47.58
N ALA A 136 9.03 -7.18 46.80
CA ALA A 136 7.93 -6.34 47.26
C ALA A 136 7.26 -6.91 48.51
N VAL A 137 6.98 -8.22 48.53
CA VAL A 137 6.40 -8.92 49.67
C VAL A 137 7.33 -8.87 50.88
N ASN A 138 8.64 -9.10 50.69
CA ASN A 138 9.63 -9.00 51.76
C ASN A 138 9.64 -7.59 52.39
N LYS A 139 9.58 -6.54 51.57
CA LYS A 139 9.54 -5.14 52.02
C LYS A 139 8.25 -4.76 52.74
N ILE A 140 7.12 -5.34 52.33
CA ILE A 140 5.84 -5.20 53.04
C ILE A 140 5.93 -5.87 54.43
N PHE A 141 6.45 -7.10 54.54
CA PHE A 141 6.52 -7.77 55.85
C PHE A 141 7.60 -7.19 56.78
N SER A 142 8.72 -6.72 56.23
CA SER A 142 9.80 -6.11 57.02
C SER A 142 9.54 -4.65 57.41
N GLY A 143 8.58 -3.98 56.77
CA GLY A 143 8.33 -2.54 56.99
C GLY A 143 9.43 -1.63 56.43
N GLN A 144 10.31 -2.13 55.57
CA GLN A 144 11.48 -1.41 55.03
C GLN A 144 11.20 -0.70 53.69
N SER A 145 9.95 -0.33 53.43
CA SER A 145 9.58 0.58 52.35
C SER A 145 8.65 1.68 52.87
N ILE A 146 8.70 2.87 52.27
CA ILE A 146 7.74 3.94 52.56
C ILE A 146 6.42 3.63 51.84
N PHE A 147 6.51 3.33 50.55
CA PHE A 147 5.36 3.07 49.69
C PHE A 147 5.56 1.78 48.87
N VAL A 148 4.49 1.01 48.69
CA VAL A 148 4.50 -0.20 47.85
C VAL A 148 3.18 -0.30 47.08
N LYS A 149 3.24 -0.49 45.76
CA LYS A 149 2.09 -0.94 44.97
C LYS A 149 2.14 -2.46 44.85
N TYR A 150 1.18 -3.15 45.45
CA TYR A 150 1.11 -4.61 45.43
C TYR A 150 -0.34 -5.11 45.46
N TRP A 151 -0.54 -6.41 45.22
CA TRP A 151 -1.83 -7.05 45.39
C TRP A 151 -2.29 -6.98 46.85
N ILE A 152 -3.60 -6.81 47.07
CA ILE A 152 -4.17 -6.87 48.42
C ILE A 152 -3.87 -8.23 49.06
N LEU A 153 -3.20 -8.20 50.20
CA LEU A 153 -2.93 -9.39 51.00
C LEU A 153 -4.23 -9.88 51.67
N GLY A 154 -4.42 -11.19 51.68
CA GLY A 154 -5.52 -11.82 52.42
C GLY A 154 -5.23 -11.90 53.92
N GLU A 155 -6.28 -12.11 54.71
CA GLU A 155 -6.16 -12.44 56.14
C GLU A 155 -5.47 -13.80 56.36
N PRO A 156 -4.58 -13.96 57.37
CA PRO A 156 -4.26 -13.00 58.43
C PRO A 156 -3.16 -11.99 58.07
N TYR A 157 -2.57 -12.08 56.88
CA TYR A 157 -1.34 -11.36 56.53
C TYR A 157 -1.51 -9.84 56.52
N ILE A 158 -2.66 -9.33 56.06
CA ILE A 158 -2.91 -7.89 55.98
C ILE A 158 -2.90 -7.19 57.35
N ASN A 159 -3.33 -7.88 58.41
CA ASN A 159 -3.32 -7.31 59.77
C ASN A 159 -1.93 -7.36 60.43
N GLY A 160 -0.99 -8.10 59.85
CA GLY A 160 0.36 -8.29 60.40
C GLY A 160 1.40 -7.29 59.89
N VAL A 161 1.01 -6.33 59.04
CA VAL A 161 1.95 -5.42 58.36
C VAL A 161 1.73 -3.97 58.78
N VAL A 162 2.79 -3.17 58.75
CA VAL A 162 2.79 -1.77 59.23
C VAL A 162 2.33 -0.75 58.17
N TYR A 163 1.26 -1.08 57.45
CA TYR A 163 0.83 -0.29 56.29
C TYR A 163 -0.68 -0.02 56.29
N ASN A 164 -1.04 1.21 55.93
CA ASN A 164 -2.40 1.53 55.51
C ASN A 164 -2.53 1.25 54.01
N ILE A 165 -3.64 0.64 53.60
CA ILE A 165 -3.95 0.36 52.19
C ILE A 165 -4.99 1.34 51.66
N THR A 166 -4.67 1.95 50.52
CA THR A 166 -5.50 2.93 49.82
C THR A 166 -5.47 2.69 48.32
N THR A 167 -6.27 3.45 47.57
CA THR A 167 -6.16 3.47 46.10
C THR A 167 -4.82 4.06 45.68
N THR A 168 -4.30 3.66 44.53
CA THR A 168 -3.06 4.24 44.00
C THR A 168 -3.19 5.74 43.77
N PRO A 169 -2.11 6.51 43.96
CA PRO A 169 -2.09 7.91 43.57
C PRO A 169 -2.33 8.07 42.07
N GLY A 170 -2.91 9.20 41.69
CA GLY A 170 -3.08 9.58 40.28
C GLY A 170 -2.27 10.80 39.90
N PHE A 171 -2.41 11.22 38.64
CA PHE A 171 -1.92 12.52 38.19
C PHE A 171 -2.55 13.68 38.98
N LYS A 172 -3.80 13.53 39.40
CA LYS A 172 -4.51 14.48 40.25
C LYS A 172 -5.42 13.77 41.23
N LYS A 173 -5.77 14.47 42.31
CA LYS A 173 -6.68 13.98 43.35
C LYS A 173 -7.99 13.45 42.75
N GLY A 174 -8.42 12.28 43.23
CA GLY A 174 -9.63 11.58 42.77
C GLY A 174 -9.42 10.68 41.56
N ILE A 175 -8.26 10.73 40.89
CA ILE A 175 -7.87 9.75 39.86
C ILE A 175 -6.99 8.68 40.52
N SER A 176 -7.28 7.42 40.23
CA SER A 176 -6.48 6.27 40.67
C SER A 176 -6.53 5.16 39.61
N SER A 177 -5.76 4.10 39.80
CA SER A 177 -5.83 2.91 38.96
C SER A 177 -5.66 1.64 39.79
N SER A 178 -6.30 0.57 39.36
CA SER A 178 -6.13 -0.74 39.98
C SER A 178 -6.26 -1.84 38.93
N ILE A 179 -5.30 -2.75 38.91
CA ILE A 179 -5.44 -4.01 38.17
C ILE A 179 -6.41 -4.88 38.96
N VAL A 180 -7.43 -5.39 38.27
CA VAL A 180 -8.38 -6.34 38.83
C VAL A 180 -8.09 -7.73 38.30
N SER A 181 -8.09 -8.71 39.20
CA SER A 181 -8.05 -10.14 38.89
C SER A 181 -9.00 -10.87 39.83
N GLY A 182 -9.18 -12.18 39.67
CA GLY A 182 -10.05 -12.93 40.55
C GLY A 182 -10.41 -14.33 40.05
N TYR A 183 -11.34 -14.92 40.77
CA TYR A 183 -11.90 -16.23 40.47
C TYR A 183 -13.32 -16.07 39.96
N ASN A 184 -13.55 -16.63 38.77
CA ASN A 184 -14.86 -16.72 38.15
C ASN A 184 -15.36 -18.16 38.21
N LEU A 185 -16.68 -18.32 38.32
CA LEU A 185 -17.34 -19.61 38.27
C LEU A 185 -18.21 -19.68 37.01
N GLY A 186 -17.98 -20.70 36.19
CA GLY A 186 -18.73 -20.97 34.96
C GLY A 186 -19.26 -22.40 34.94
N ILE A 187 -20.20 -22.68 34.04
CA ILE A 187 -20.73 -24.01 33.83
C ILE A 187 -19.89 -24.70 32.75
N TYR A 188 -19.43 -25.92 33.03
CA TYR A 188 -18.67 -26.70 32.06
C TYR A 188 -19.48 -26.95 30.80
N LYS A 189 -18.88 -26.73 29.64
CA LYS A 189 -19.55 -26.76 28.33
C LYS A 189 -20.23 -28.11 28.04
N ASP A 190 -19.60 -29.21 28.45
CA ASP A 190 -20.05 -30.56 28.13
C ASP A 190 -20.79 -31.24 29.31
N ILE A 191 -21.39 -30.44 30.20
CA ILE A 191 -22.25 -30.96 31.27
C ILE A 191 -23.45 -31.73 30.68
N ASP A 192 -23.87 -32.81 31.36
CA ASP A 192 -25.07 -33.55 30.99
C ASP A 192 -26.28 -32.61 30.89
N LYS A 193 -27.03 -32.69 29.78
CA LYS A 193 -28.14 -31.78 29.50
C LYS A 193 -29.18 -31.71 30.62
N GLU A 194 -29.42 -32.84 31.29
CA GLU A 194 -30.36 -32.96 32.41
C GLU A 194 -29.91 -32.19 33.66
N LYS A 195 -28.62 -31.84 33.77
CA LYS A 195 -28.05 -31.13 34.93
C LYS A 195 -27.90 -29.63 34.71
N ILE A 196 -28.13 -29.13 33.50
CA ILE A 196 -27.91 -27.71 33.15
C ILE A 196 -28.74 -26.79 34.06
N ASP A 197 -30.04 -27.05 34.20
CA ASP A 197 -30.92 -26.19 35.01
C ASP A 197 -30.51 -26.18 36.48
N ALA A 198 -30.16 -27.34 37.05
CA ALA A 198 -29.67 -27.45 38.41
C ALA A 198 -28.33 -26.72 38.62
N ALA A 199 -27.42 -26.80 37.64
CA ALA A 199 -26.14 -26.10 37.68
C ALA A 199 -26.32 -24.58 37.59
N ILE A 200 -27.27 -24.10 36.78
CA ILE A 200 -27.63 -22.67 36.71
C ILE A 200 -28.17 -22.20 38.05
N VAL A 201 -29.08 -22.94 38.68
CA VAL A 201 -29.63 -22.61 40.01
C VAL A 201 -28.51 -22.56 41.06
N ALA A 202 -27.61 -23.55 41.06
CA ALA A 202 -26.46 -23.56 41.97
C ALA A 202 -25.54 -22.36 41.75
N LEU A 203 -25.24 -22.03 40.49
CA LEU A 203 -24.40 -20.89 40.13
C LEU A 203 -25.03 -19.56 40.58
N MET A 204 -26.33 -19.36 40.33
CA MET A 204 -27.07 -18.18 40.75
C MET A 204 -27.11 -18.05 42.28
N ASN A 205 -27.25 -19.16 43.00
CA ASN A 205 -27.24 -19.16 44.46
C ASN A 205 -25.86 -18.75 45.00
N ILE A 206 -24.78 -19.37 44.51
CA ILE A 206 -23.39 -19.07 44.92
C ILE A 206 -23.04 -17.60 44.61
N GLY A 207 -23.49 -17.09 43.46
CA GLY A 207 -23.31 -15.71 43.05
C GLY A 207 -24.33 -14.72 43.60
N SER A 208 -25.23 -15.14 44.50
CA SER A 208 -26.27 -14.25 45.01
C SER A 208 -25.67 -13.18 45.94
N LYS A 209 -26.35 -12.03 46.04
CA LYS A 209 -25.95 -10.96 46.98
C LYS A 209 -25.83 -11.48 48.41
N GLU A 210 -26.74 -12.36 48.82
CA GLU A 210 -26.82 -12.91 50.18
C GLU A 210 -25.62 -13.80 50.50
N ILE A 211 -25.29 -14.76 49.63
CA ILE A 211 -24.13 -15.63 49.82
C ILE A 211 -22.83 -14.81 49.77
N GLN A 212 -22.69 -13.91 48.79
CA GLN A 212 -21.54 -13.03 48.68
C GLN A 212 -21.36 -12.16 49.94
N ARG A 213 -22.46 -11.62 50.49
CA ARG A 213 -22.47 -10.88 51.76
C ARG A 213 -22.00 -11.73 52.93
N GLU A 214 -22.49 -12.96 53.04
CA GLU A 214 -22.10 -13.88 54.12
C GLU A 214 -20.60 -14.14 54.13
N PHE A 215 -20.03 -14.49 52.98
CA PHE A 215 -18.59 -14.75 52.85
C PHE A 215 -17.74 -13.49 52.99
N LEU A 216 -18.25 -12.34 52.52
CA LEU A 216 -17.62 -11.03 52.69
C LEU A 216 -17.53 -10.65 54.19
N LEU A 217 -18.62 -10.81 54.95
CA LEU A 217 -18.64 -10.61 56.41
C LEU A 217 -17.74 -11.59 57.17
N LYS A 218 -17.45 -12.77 56.60
CA LYS A 218 -16.48 -13.73 57.14
C LYS A 218 -15.03 -13.44 56.71
N ARG A 219 -14.80 -12.35 55.96
CA ARG A 219 -13.51 -11.99 55.32
C ARG A 219 -12.90 -13.15 54.52
N LYS A 220 -13.74 -13.94 53.84
CA LYS A 220 -13.31 -15.10 53.03
C LYS A 220 -13.18 -14.80 51.54
N LEU A 221 -13.76 -13.69 51.08
CA LEU A 221 -13.65 -13.20 49.71
C LEU A 221 -13.74 -11.68 49.66
N VAL A 222 -13.37 -11.12 48.51
CA VAL A 222 -13.67 -9.73 48.14
C VAL A 222 -14.74 -9.77 47.06
N SER A 223 -15.87 -9.11 47.29
CA SER A 223 -17.01 -9.17 46.36
C SER A 223 -16.88 -8.11 45.27
N SER A 224 -17.31 -8.42 44.05
CA SER A 224 -17.47 -7.44 42.97
C SER A 224 -18.84 -6.73 43.00
N ILE A 225 -19.65 -6.98 44.03
CA ILE A 225 -20.95 -6.33 44.21
C ILE A 225 -20.77 -5.03 44.99
N LYS A 226 -20.65 -3.91 44.28
CA LYS A 226 -20.43 -2.59 44.88
C LYS A 226 -21.42 -2.24 46.00
N SER A 227 -22.71 -2.55 45.79
CA SER A 227 -23.76 -2.25 46.79
C SER A 227 -23.60 -2.94 48.14
N LEU A 228 -22.78 -4.00 48.26
CA LEU A 228 -22.48 -4.61 49.56
C LEU A 228 -21.61 -3.70 50.42
N TYR A 229 -20.74 -2.91 49.79
CA TYR A 229 -19.91 -1.95 50.50
C TYR A 229 -20.71 -0.72 50.92
N ASP A 230 -21.93 -0.50 50.43
CA ASP A 230 -22.80 0.59 50.92
C ASP A 230 -23.55 0.23 52.20
N GLU A 231 -23.50 -1.02 52.62
CA GLU A 231 -24.14 -1.49 53.84
C GLU A 231 -23.29 -1.18 55.08
N GLU A 232 -23.88 -0.49 56.06
CA GLU A 232 -23.21 -0.06 57.28
C GLU A 232 -22.63 -1.25 58.07
N GLU A 233 -23.37 -2.36 58.18
CA GLU A 233 -22.90 -3.58 58.85
C GLU A 233 -21.64 -4.17 58.17
N VAL A 234 -21.60 -4.15 56.83
CA VAL A 234 -20.45 -4.66 56.06
C VAL A 234 -19.25 -3.73 56.25
N CYS A 235 -19.43 -2.41 56.12
CA CYS A 235 -18.34 -1.45 56.33
C CYS A 235 -17.83 -1.41 57.76
N ASN A 236 -18.67 -1.65 58.76
CA ASN A 236 -18.24 -1.70 60.16
C ASN A 236 -17.32 -2.90 60.44
N LYS A 237 -17.47 -3.98 59.66
CA LYS A 237 -16.64 -5.19 59.78
C LYS A 237 -15.42 -5.21 58.85
N ILE A 238 -15.47 -4.47 57.74
CA ILE A 238 -14.42 -4.40 56.74
C ILE A 238 -13.78 -3.02 56.79
N THR A 239 -12.62 -2.93 57.43
CA THR A 239 -11.84 -1.70 57.60
C THR A 239 -11.47 -1.03 56.27
N GLU A 240 -11.40 -1.79 55.19
CA GLU A 240 -11.05 -1.34 53.84
C GLU A 240 -12.26 -0.89 53.00
N CYS A 241 -13.43 -0.67 53.60
CA CYS A 241 -14.65 -0.35 52.84
C CYS A 241 -14.48 0.88 51.92
N ALA A 242 -13.79 1.92 52.39
CA ALA A 242 -13.50 3.12 51.62
C ALA A 242 -12.63 2.84 50.39
N LEU A 243 -11.65 1.93 50.51
CA LEU A 243 -10.83 1.45 49.40
C LEU A 243 -11.72 0.77 48.34
N PHE A 244 -12.53 -0.23 48.73
CA PHE A 244 -13.34 -0.97 47.76
C PHE A 244 -14.37 -0.10 47.02
N LYS A 245 -14.90 0.94 47.67
CA LYS A 245 -15.75 1.94 47.01
C LYS A 245 -14.98 2.82 46.02
N GLY A 246 -13.74 3.15 46.35
CA GLY A 246 -12.88 4.06 45.58
C GLY A 246 -12.08 3.40 44.46
N ILE A 247 -12.07 2.07 44.34
CA ILE A 247 -11.30 1.36 43.31
C ILE A 247 -11.78 1.74 41.91
N GLN A 248 -10.80 2.09 41.08
CA GLN A 248 -10.98 2.43 39.66
C GLN A 248 -10.27 1.36 38.82
N PRO A 249 -10.98 0.28 38.42
CA PRO A 249 -10.36 -0.86 37.74
C PRO A 249 -9.94 -0.49 36.31
N LEU A 250 -8.73 -0.89 35.94
CA LEU A 250 -8.21 -0.79 34.58
C LEU A 250 -8.91 -1.81 33.66
N ASN A 251 -9.36 -1.39 32.48
CA ASN A 251 -9.74 -2.29 31.39
C ASN A 251 -8.51 -3.06 30.89
N ASN A 252 -8.52 -4.40 31.00
CA ASN A 252 -7.42 -5.22 30.48
C ASN A 252 -7.26 -4.93 28.97
N PRO A 253 -6.14 -4.27 28.58
CA PRO A 253 -5.92 -3.81 27.20
C PRO A 253 -5.56 -4.97 26.26
N PHE A 254 -5.37 -6.18 26.79
CA PHE A 254 -4.81 -7.35 26.11
C PHE A 254 -5.84 -8.48 25.92
N THR A 255 -7.13 -8.15 25.97
CA THR A 255 -8.21 -9.15 26.03
C THR A 255 -8.48 -9.89 24.72
N ASN A 256 -7.85 -9.54 23.58
CA ASN A 256 -8.07 -10.24 22.30
C ASN A 256 -6.84 -10.22 21.37
N SER A 257 -6.45 -11.41 20.90
CA SER A 257 -5.56 -11.75 19.75
C SER A 257 -4.13 -12.25 20.05
N GLU A 258 -3.60 -13.13 19.20
CA GLU A 258 -2.19 -13.57 19.18
C GLU A 258 -1.20 -12.43 18.88
N ARG A 259 -1.68 -11.30 18.35
CA ARG A 259 -0.87 -10.08 18.16
C ARG A 259 -0.50 -9.41 19.50
N THR A 260 -1.20 -9.78 20.56
CA THR A 260 -1.12 -9.18 21.90
C THR A 260 0.18 -9.48 22.63
N ASP A 261 0.74 -10.68 22.49
CA ASP A 261 1.97 -11.07 23.19
C ASP A 261 3.19 -10.32 22.62
N HIS A 262 3.30 -10.28 21.28
CA HIS A 262 4.38 -9.54 20.62
C HIS A 262 4.29 -8.03 20.90
N TYR A 263 3.08 -7.47 20.84
CA TYR A 263 2.87 -6.06 21.18
C TYR A 263 3.26 -5.77 22.63
N SER A 264 2.83 -6.59 23.59
CA SER A 264 3.12 -6.40 25.02
C SER A 264 4.62 -6.42 25.32
N ILE A 265 5.35 -7.36 24.70
CA ILE A 265 6.81 -7.46 24.83
C ILE A 265 7.49 -6.20 24.26
N LYS A 266 7.10 -5.77 23.05
CA LYS A 266 7.68 -4.58 22.42
C LYS A 266 7.34 -3.30 23.18
N PHE A 267 6.10 -3.14 23.62
CA PHE A 267 5.64 -2.02 24.45
C PHE A 267 6.47 -1.89 25.73
N LYS A 268 6.66 -3.00 26.46
CA LYS A 268 7.55 -3.06 27.63
C LYS A 268 8.96 -2.61 27.28
N ASN A 269 9.56 -3.24 26.27
CA ASN A 269 10.95 -3.00 25.90
C ASN A 269 11.19 -1.54 25.50
N TYR A 270 10.27 -0.93 24.74
CA TYR A 270 10.39 0.47 24.35
C TYR A 270 10.28 1.42 25.56
N ILE A 271 9.37 1.16 26.51
CA ILE A 271 9.34 1.95 27.74
C ILE A 271 10.66 1.79 28.52
N TYR A 272 11.26 0.60 28.51
CA TYR A 272 12.54 0.36 29.20
C TYR A 272 13.72 1.06 28.52
N GLU A 273 13.71 1.19 27.20
CA GLU A 273 14.68 2.03 26.48
C GLU A 273 14.60 3.50 26.92
N PHE A 274 13.43 3.99 27.35
CA PHE A 274 13.27 5.34 27.92
C PHE A 274 13.66 5.40 29.40
N LEU A 275 13.23 4.44 30.21
CA LEU A 275 13.51 4.45 31.66
C LEU A 275 14.98 4.24 32.00
N TYR A 276 15.67 3.40 31.23
CA TYR A 276 17.05 2.97 31.49
C TYR A 276 18.04 3.32 30.38
N GLY A 277 17.55 3.78 29.23
CA GLY A 277 18.38 4.26 28.13
C GLY A 277 18.28 5.77 27.92
N ASN A 278 18.77 6.20 26.76
CA ASN A 278 18.89 7.60 26.37
C ASN A 278 17.77 8.07 25.42
N LYS A 279 16.69 7.30 25.30
CA LYS A 279 15.56 7.62 24.42
C LYS A 279 14.63 8.63 25.08
N THR A 280 14.02 9.48 24.25
CA THR A 280 13.01 10.46 24.68
C THR A 280 11.61 9.81 24.72
N ALA A 281 10.71 10.36 25.53
CA ALA A 281 9.32 9.88 25.59
C ALA A 281 8.62 9.98 24.22
N GLN A 282 8.94 11.00 23.41
CA GLN A 282 8.41 11.18 22.06
C GLN A 282 8.92 10.09 21.10
N GLU A 283 10.22 9.77 21.13
CA GLU A 283 10.77 8.68 20.30
C GLU A 283 10.12 7.33 20.63
N ILE A 284 9.95 7.02 21.92
CA ILE A 284 9.31 5.79 22.36
C ILE A 284 7.83 5.75 22.00
N SER A 285 7.13 6.87 22.15
CA SER A 285 5.74 7.00 21.71
C SER A 285 5.60 6.70 20.22
N GLN A 286 6.49 7.23 19.39
CA GLN A 286 6.48 6.96 17.95
C GLN A 286 6.73 5.47 17.66
N LYS A 287 7.70 4.83 18.33
CA LYS A 287 7.93 3.38 18.19
C LYS A 287 6.70 2.55 18.57
N ILE A 288 5.99 2.91 19.64
CA ILE A 288 4.77 2.22 20.08
C ILE A 288 3.64 2.43 19.06
N ILE A 289 3.48 3.65 18.52
CA ILE A 289 2.53 3.94 17.44
C ILE A 289 2.83 3.07 16.22
N ASP A 290 4.11 2.95 15.85
CA ASP A 290 4.55 2.16 14.69
C ASP A 290 4.22 0.66 14.79
N LEU A 291 4.04 0.13 16.01
CA LEU A 291 3.61 -1.27 16.21
C LEU A 291 2.21 -1.56 15.66
N THR A 292 1.34 -0.55 15.64
CA THR A 292 -0.09 -0.73 15.30
C THR A 292 -0.53 0.12 14.10
N LYS A 293 0.15 1.23 13.83
CA LYS A 293 -0.19 2.13 12.73
C LYS A 293 0.16 1.48 11.39
N ILE A 294 -0.86 1.40 10.52
CA ILE A 294 -0.70 1.07 9.11
C ILE A 294 -0.42 2.36 8.35
N TYR A 295 0.76 2.44 7.77
CA TYR A 295 1.22 3.56 6.96
C TYR A 295 0.77 3.42 5.51
N GLN A 296 0.41 4.57 4.94
CA GLN A 296 -0.15 4.70 3.61
C GLN A 296 0.45 5.93 2.93
N ILE A 297 0.44 5.93 1.59
CA ILE A 297 0.85 7.12 0.82
C ILE A 297 -0.34 8.08 0.80
N SER A 298 -0.29 9.09 1.68
CA SER A 298 -1.28 10.15 1.76
C SER A 298 -0.96 11.29 0.79
N ILE A 299 -2.00 11.94 0.29
CA ILE A 299 -1.89 13.22 -0.41
C ILE A 299 -1.69 14.36 0.60
N ASN A 300 -2.11 14.16 1.86
CA ASN A 300 -1.87 15.11 2.93
C ASN A 300 -0.38 15.11 3.30
N THR A 301 0.17 16.30 3.53
CA THR A 301 1.58 16.53 3.87
C THR A 301 1.90 16.24 5.33
N SER A 302 0.96 15.68 6.10
CA SER A 302 1.13 15.35 7.53
C SER A 302 2.25 14.33 7.77
N ASP A 303 2.31 13.29 6.93
CA ASP A 303 3.30 12.21 7.09
C ASP A 303 4.44 12.33 6.07
N SER A 304 4.15 12.72 4.82
CA SER A 304 5.15 12.87 3.76
C SER A 304 4.65 13.74 2.60
N TYR A 305 5.57 14.45 1.93
CA TYR A 305 5.29 15.20 0.70
C TYR A 305 5.20 14.32 -0.56
N ILE A 306 5.61 13.06 -0.47
CA ILE A 306 5.77 12.17 -1.62
C ILE A 306 4.45 12.00 -2.38
N GLY A 307 3.35 11.70 -1.69
CA GLY A 307 2.06 11.49 -2.36
C GLY A 307 1.55 12.73 -3.10
N LEU A 308 1.75 13.92 -2.52
CA LEU A 308 1.40 15.19 -3.16
C LEU A 308 2.26 15.48 -4.39
N ILE A 309 3.57 15.21 -4.32
CA ILE A 309 4.47 15.41 -5.47
C ILE A 309 4.07 14.46 -6.61
N SER A 310 3.88 13.17 -6.29
CA SER A 310 3.50 12.13 -7.26
C SER A 310 2.19 12.46 -7.97
N ILE A 311 1.14 12.89 -7.26
CA ILE A 311 -0.14 13.23 -7.89
C ILE A 311 -0.02 14.44 -8.84
N ILE A 312 0.75 15.47 -8.47
CA ILE A 312 0.97 16.65 -9.30
C ILE A 312 1.73 16.27 -10.57
N VAL A 313 2.81 15.50 -10.45
CA VAL A 313 3.65 15.08 -11.59
C VAL A 313 2.84 14.23 -12.57
N ILE A 314 2.18 13.17 -12.08
CA ILE A 314 1.39 12.25 -12.91
C ILE A 314 0.24 13.00 -13.60
N SER A 315 -0.50 13.82 -12.87
CA SER A 315 -1.64 14.58 -13.43
C SER A 315 -1.18 15.58 -14.50
N THR A 316 -0.06 16.28 -14.26
CA THR A 316 0.48 17.24 -15.23
C THR A 316 0.86 16.55 -16.54
N ILE A 317 1.56 15.43 -16.46
CA ILE A 317 1.96 14.66 -17.65
C ILE A 317 0.73 14.12 -18.38
N ALA A 318 -0.24 13.54 -17.66
CA ALA A 318 -1.48 13.02 -18.25
C ALA A 318 -2.27 14.11 -18.99
N ILE A 319 -2.38 15.30 -18.39
CA ILE A 319 -3.04 16.47 -18.99
C ILE A 319 -2.32 16.90 -20.27
N LEU A 320 -0.98 16.96 -20.27
CA LEU A 320 -0.19 17.28 -21.45
C LEU A 320 -0.36 16.25 -22.57
N MET A 321 -0.37 14.96 -22.24
CA MET A 321 -0.65 13.88 -23.20
C MET A 321 -2.06 13.96 -23.76
N PHE A 322 -3.06 14.33 -22.95
CA PHE A 322 -4.43 14.47 -23.41
C PHE A 322 -4.61 15.67 -24.35
N PHE A 323 -4.11 16.85 -23.96
CA PHE A 323 -4.22 18.06 -24.79
C PHE A 323 -3.46 17.96 -26.12
N SER A 324 -2.40 17.16 -26.18
CA SER A 324 -1.63 17.00 -27.41
C SER A 324 -2.43 16.34 -28.54
N LEU A 325 -3.49 15.57 -28.21
CA LEU A 325 -4.40 14.94 -29.18
C LEU A 325 -5.08 15.94 -30.12
N ILE A 326 -5.20 17.21 -29.71
CA ILE A 326 -5.74 18.29 -30.57
C ILE A 326 -4.95 18.39 -31.88
N ALA A 327 -3.66 18.05 -31.88
CA ALA A 327 -2.82 18.09 -33.08
C ALA A 327 -3.28 17.13 -34.18
N LEU A 328 -3.94 16.00 -33.85
CA LEU A 328 -4.46 15.06 -34.84
C LEU A 328 -5.52 15.67 -35.76
N PHE A 329 -6.24 16.68 -35.27
CA PHE A 329 -7.33 17.32 -36.01
C PHE A 329 -6.86 18.52 -36.82
N LYS A 330 -5.56 18.81 -36.82
CA LYS A 330 -4.98 19.94 -37.54
C LYS A 330 -4.37 19.47 -38.87
N GLU A 331 -4.82 20.07 -39.96
CA GLU A 331 -4.40 19.73 -41.34
C GLU A 331 -2.87 19.64 -41.52
N ASN A 332 -2.13 20.58 -40.91
CA ASN A 332 -0.67 20.62 -41.01
C ASN A 332 0.06 19.41 -40.40
N PHE A 333 -0.60 18.60 -39.57
CA PHE A 333 0.00 17.44 -38.90
C PHE A 333 -0.37 16.11 -39.57
N GLY A 334 -1.40 16.09 -40.43
CA GLY A 334 -1.88 14.87 -41.10
C GLY A 334 -0.81 13.98 -41.75
N PRO A 335 0.18 14.54 -42.48
CA PRO A 335 1.22 13.74 -43.14
C PRO A 335 2.09 12.90 -42.19
N PHE A 336 2.15 13.25 -40.90
CA PHE A 336 2.97 12.55 -39.91
C PHE A 336 2.22 11.45 -39.15
N PHE A 337 0.91 11.32 -39.36
CA PHE A 337 0.03 10.40 -38.64
C PHE A 337 -0.67 9.40 -39.59
N THR A 338 -0.03 9.03 -40.69
CA THR A 338 -0.61 8.17 -41.75
C THR A 338 -0.62 6.68 -41.42
N PHE A 339 0.19 6.22 -40.46
CA PHE A 339 0.33 4.79 -40.17
C PHE A 339 -0.92 4.18 -39.50
N LEU A 340 -1.50 4.86 -38.51
CA LEU A 340 -2.76 4.49 -37.83
C LEU A 340 -3.86 5.49 -38.20
N SER A 341 -5.11 5.07 -38.07
CA SER A 341 -6.26 5.99 -38.13
C SER A 341 -6.35 6.87 -36.87
N THR A 342 -7.02 8.02 -36.98
CA THR A 342 -7.14 9.02 -35.90
C THR A 342 -7.68 8.45 -34.59
N ASP A 343 -8.70 7.61 -34.65
CA ASP A 343 -9.26 6.92 -33.48
C ASP A 343 -8.23 6.00 -32.80
N PHE A 344 -7.39 5.33 -33.58
CA PHE A 344 -6.37 4.42 -33.08
C PHE A 344 -5.20 5.14 -32.43
N TRP A 345 -4.81 6.30 -32.97
CA TRP A 345 -3.88 7.20 -32.28
C TRP A 345 -4.42 7.66 -30.92
N ILE A 346 -5.69 8.06 -30.87
CA ILE A 346 -6.35 8.47 -29.62
C ILE A 346 -6.34 7.32 -28.61
N LEU A 347 -6.69 6.10 -29.03
CA LEU A 347 -6.68 4.92 -28.16
C LEU A 347 -5.28 4.62 -27.60
N SER A 348 -4.22 4.70 -28.42
CA SER A 348 -2.86 4.45 -27.93
C SER A 348 -2.40 5.48 -26.89
N VAL A 349 -2.76 6.76 -27.06
CA VAL A 349 -2.46 7.81 -26.07
C VAL A 349 -3.29 7.60 -24.79
N ILE A 350 -4.57 7.27 -24.90
CA ILE A 350 -5.41 6.92 -23.74
C ILE A 350 -4.84 5.71 -22.99
N GLY A 351 -4.40 4.67 -23.71
CA GLY A 351 -3.74 3.51 -23.11
C GLY A 351 -2.49 3.88 -22.33
N THR A 352 -1.70 4.82 -22.86
CA THR A 352 -0.51 5.33 -22.16
C THR A 352 -0.85 6.14 -20.91
N ILE A 353 -1.91 6.95 -20.97
CA ILE A 353 -2.44 7.67 -19.79
C ILE A 353 -2.94 6.67 -18.73
N LEU A 354 -3.61 5.57 -19.11
CA LEU A 354 -4.04 4.55 -18.16
C LEU A 354 -2.87 3.89 -17.42
N ILE A 355 -1.78 3.57 -18.12
CA ILE A 355 -0.55 3.05 -17.49
C ILE A 355 0.04 4.09 -16.53
N LEU A 356 0.11 5.35 -16.96
CA LEU A 356 0.60 6.47 -16.14
C LEU A 356 -0.23 6.67 -14.86
N CYS A 357 -1.53 6.39 -14.89
CA CYS A 357 -2.43 6.52 -13.75
C CYS A 357 -2.45 5.33 -12.79
N ILE A 358 -1.72 4.22 -13.07
CA ILE A 358 -1.66 3.06 -12.16
C ILE A 358 -1.25 3.44 -10.72
N PRO A 359 -0.24 4.29 -10.47
CA PRO A 359 0.15 4.66 -9.10
C PRO A 359 -0.98 5.28 -8.26
N PHE A 360 -2.01 5.87 -8.87
CA PHE A 360 -3.13 6.48 -8.15
C PHE A 360 -3.92 5.49 -7.30
N THR A 361 -3.87 4.20 -7.63
CA THR A 361 -4.56 3.16 -6.86
C THR A 361 -3.87 2.87 -5.53
N ASN A 362 -2.63 3.33 -5.33
CA ASN A 362 -1.90 3.12 -4.07
C ASN A 362 -1.99 4.33 -3.12
N PHE A 363 -2.78 5.35 -3.45
CA PHE A 363 -3.02 6.48 -2.56
C PHE A 363 -4.13 6.19 -1.56
N GLY A 364 -3.91 6.65 -0.32
CA GLY A 364 -4.84 6.44 0.77
C GLY A 364 -4.95 4.96 1.19
N ASN A 365 -6.05 4.64 1.87
CA ASN A 365 -6.29 3.29 2.36
C ASN A 365 -6.45 2.36 1.17
N ILE A 366 -5.73 1.24 1.16
CA ILE A 366 -5.81 0.28 0.07
C ILE A 366 -7.11 -0.49 0.24
N THR A 367 -8.06 -0.26 -0.66
CA THR A 367 -9.31 -1.02 -0.68
C THR A 367 -9.27 -2.11 -1.75
N ASN A 368 -10.21 -3.05 -1.69
CA ASN A 368 -10.38 -4.04 -2.77
C ASN A 368 -10.58 -3.35 -4.13
N THR A 369 -11.32 -2.24 -4.16
CA THR A 369 -11.53 -1.42 -5.36
C THR A 369 -10.21 -0.91 -5.94
N ASN A 370 -9.29 -0.47 -5.09
CA ASN A 370 -7.97 -0.03 -5.52
C ASN A 370 -7.20 -1.16 -6.20
N CYS A 371 -7.23 -2.37 -5.62
CA CYS A 371 -6.58 -3.54 -6.20
C CYS A 371 -7.17 -3.92 -7.57
N TYR A 372 -8.50 -3.83 -7.72
CA TYR A 372 -9.18 -4.07 -8.99
C TYR A 372 -8.85 -3.01 -10.04
N LEU A 373 -8.88 -1.72 -9.67
CA LEU A 373 -8.52 -0.63 -10.57
C LEU A 373 -7.07 -0.77 -11.05
N ASN A 374 -6.15 -1.16 -10.15
CA ASN A 374 -4.75 -1.40 -10.48
C ASN A 374 -4.63 -2.49 -11.56
N SER A 375 -5.32 -3.62 -11.36
CA SER A 375 -5.35 -4.72 -12.34
C SER A 375 -5.98 -4.29 -13.66
N LEU A 376 -7.08 -3.53 -13.60
CA LEU A 376 -7.84 -3.08 -14.76
C LEU A 376 -7.02 -2.12 -15.64
N PHE A 377 -6.46 -1.06 -15.04
CA PHE A 377 -5.61 -0.08 -15.73
C PHE A 377 -4.42 -0.73 -16.39
N HIS A 378 -3.81 -1.72 -15.73
CA HIS A 378 -2.73 -2.49 -16.31
C HIS A 378 -3.17 -3.22 -17.59
N SER A 379 -4.23 -4.05 -17.55
CA SER A 379 -4.71 -4.73 -18.77
C SER A 379 -5.14 -3.78 -19.88
N LEU A 380 -6.05 -2.87 -19.57
CA LEU A 380 -6.63 -1.99 -20.59
C LEU A 380 -5.58 -1.05 -21.17
N GLY A 381 -4.64 -0.57 -20.35
CA GLY A 381 -3.54 0.28 -20.81
C GLY A 381 -2.70 -0.39 -21.89
N PHE A 382 -2.19 -1.60 -21.63
CA PHE A 382 -1.40 -2.36 -22.61
C PHE A 382 -2.23 -2.76 -23.84
N THR A 383 -3.49 -3.18 -23.67
CA THR A 383 -4.37 -3.53 -24.80
C THR A 383 -4.61 -2.34 -25.71
N LEU A 384 -4.89 -1.15 -25.17
CA LEU A 384 -5.12 0.06 -25.96
C LEU A 384 -3.85 0.58 -26.65
N ILE A 385 -2.66 0.22 -26.16
CA ILE A 385 -1.38 0.50 -26.82
C ILE A 385 -1.12 -0.50 -27.95
N LEU A 386 -1.20 -1.81 -27.68
CA LEU A 386 -0.75 -2.85 -28.59
C LEU A 386 -1.74 -3.17 -29.71
N ILE A 387 -3.04 -3.20 -29.43
CA ILE A 387 -4.06 -3.66 -30.38
C ILE A 387 -4.21 -2.76 -31.61
N PRO A 388 -4.15 -1.41 -31.50
CA PRO A 388 -4.18 -0.55 -32.69
C PRO A 388 -3.07 -0.88 -33.70
N PHE A 389 -1.85 -1.12 -33.22
CA PHE A 389 -0.72 -1.50 -34.07
C PHE A 389 -0.83 -2.93 -34.60
N LEU A 390 -1.27 -3.87 -33.76
CA LEU A 390 -1.53 -5.25 -34.19
C LEU A 390 -2.56 -5.29 -35.32
N TYR A 391 -3.61 -4.46 -35.25
CA TYR A 391 -4.58 -4.34 -36.32
C TYR A 391 -3.95 -3.85 -37.64
N GLU A 392 -3.13 -2.78 -37.59
CA GLU A 392 -2.49 -2.25 -38.80
C GLU A 392 -1.55 -3.26 -39.45
N LEU A 393 -0.73 -3.94 -38.64
CA LEU A 393 0.12 -5.05 -39.09
C LEU A 393 -0.72 -6.19 -39.68
N ALA A 394 -1.85 -6.54 -39.06
CA ALA A 394 -2.71 -7.61 -39.55
C ALA A 394 -3.34 -7.28 -40.91
N ILE A 395 -3.64 -6.01 -41.22
CA ILE A 395 -4.24 -5.62 -42.51
C ILE A 395 -3.21 -5.35 -43.62
N LYS A 396 -1.97 -4.97 -43.27
CA LYS A 396 -0.87 -4.70 -44.21
C LYS A 396 -0.03 -5.93 -44.55
N PHE A 397 -0.45 -7.10 -44.06
CA PHE A 397 0.24 -8.37 -44.30
C PHE A 397 0.55 -8.59 -45.79
N PRO A 398 1.80 -8.93 -46.18
CA PRO A 398 2.25 -8.93 -47.59
C PRO A 398 1.51 -9.90 -48.52
N ILE A 399 0.85 -10.92 -47.98
CA ILE A 399 0.08 -11.89 -48.75
C ILE A 399 -1.41 -11.67 -48.50
N GLU A 400 -2.19 -11.53 -49.57
CA GLU A 400 -3.65 -11.53 -49.45
C GLU A 400 -4.14 -12.81 -48.77
N ASN A 401 -4.72 -12.66 -47.57
CA ASN A 401 -5.27 -13.76 -46.81
C ASN A 401 -6.70 -13.43 -46.37
N ILE A 402 -7.49 -14.48 -46.08
CA ILE A 402 -8.90 -14.35 -45.70
C ILE A 402 -9.05 -13.61 -44.35
N ILE A 403 -8.07 -13.75 -43.46
CA ILE A 403 -8.07 -13.19 -42.11
C ILE A 403 -7.94 -11.66 -42.16
N SER A 404 -6.93 -11.13 -42.84
CA SER A 404 -6.69 -9.70 -43.10
C SER A 404 -7.88 -9.05 -43.80
N LYS A 405 -8.49 -9.72 -44.81
CA LYS A 405 -9.72 -9.22 -45.46
C LYS A 405 -10.91 -9.13 -44.49
N ARG A 406 -11.08 -10.10 -43.59
CA ARG A 406 -12.12 -10.07 -42.55
C ARG A 406 -11.86 -9.00 -41.49
N ILE A 407 -10.62 -8.87 -41.02
CA ILE A 407 -10.21 -7.86 -40.03
C ILE A 407 -10.45 -6.45 -40.60
N LYS A 408 -10.03 -6.19 -41.84
CA LYS A 408 -10.25 -4.91 -42.53
C LYS A 408 -11.74 -4.57 -42.67
N LYS A 409 -12.60 -5.57 -42.94
CA LYS A 409 -14.06 -5.38 -43.02
C LYS A 409 -14.68 -5.07 -41.66
N PHE A 410 -14.15 -5.61 -40.58
CA PHE A 410 -14.71 -5.52 -39.23
C PHE A 410 -13.74 -4.91 -38.21
N LYS A 411 -13.18 -3.74 -38.53
CA LYS A 411 -12.20 -3.01 -37.70
C LYS A 411 -12.57 -2.91 -36.22
N TYR A 412 -13.77 -2.41 -35.91
CA TYR A 412 -14.19 -2.20 -34.52
C TYR A 412 -14.54 -3.49 -33.79
N LEU A 413 -14.97 -4.54 -34.52
CA LEU A 413 -15.21 -5.85 -33.94
C LEU A 413 -13.91 -6.50 -33.47
N PHE A 414 -12.82 -6.31 -34.24
CA PHE A 414 -11.49 -6.76 -33.86
C PHE A 414 -11.04 -6.12 -32.53
N LEU A 415 -11.12 -4.78 -32.42
CA LEU A 415 -10.78 -4.08 -31.18
C LEU A 415 -11.68 -4.50 -30.01
N PHE A 416 -13.00 -4.58 -30.24
CA PHE A 416 -13.98 -4.95 -29.22
C PHE A 416 -13.70 -6.34 -28.63
N PHE A 417 -13.26 -7.29 -29.45
CA PHE A 417 -12.90 -8.62 -28.98
C PHE A 417 -11.82 -8.59 -27.88
N PHE A 418 -10.70 -7.87 -28.09
CA PHE A 418 -9.63 -7.82 -27.09
C PHE A 418 -10.05 -7.08 -25.81
N ILE A 419 -10.82 -6.01 -25.94
CA ILE A 419 -11.38 -5.27 -24.78
C ILE A 419 -12.35 -6.16 -24.00
N LEU A 420 -13.20 -6.93 -24.68
CA LEU A 420 -14.14 -7.85 -24.04
C LEU A 420 -13.39 -8.93 -23.25
N VAL A 421 -12.31 -9.47 -23.81
CA VAL A 421 -11.45 -10.45 -23.11
C VAL A 421 -10.87 -9.84 -21.82
N ASP A 422 -10.38 -8.60 -21.85
CA ASP A 422 -9.90 -7.91 -20.65
C ASP A 422 -11.00 -7.70 -19.61
N ILE A 423 -12.19 -7.28 -20.05
CA ILE A 423 -13.34 -7.08 -19.15
C ILE A 423 -13.74 -8.41 -18.50
N ILE A 424 -13.76 -9.52 -19.25
CA ILE A 424 -14.06 -10.85 -18.71
C ILE A 424 -13.03 -11.24 -17.65
N TRP A 425 -11.73 -11.09 -17.93
CA TRP A 425 -10.68 -11.44 -16.95
C TRP A 425 -10.75 -10.60 -15.68
N ASN A 426 -10.97 -9.28 -15.81
CA ASN A 426 -11.12 -8.42 -14.64
C ASN A 426 -12.45 -8.68 -13.90
N GLY A 427 -13.53 -9.02 -14.62
CA GLY A 427 -14.80 -9.43 -14.03
C GLY A 427 -14.70 -10.73 -13.24
N LEU A 428 -13.92 -11.71 -13.72
CA LEU A 428 -13.65 -12.95 -12.99
C LEU A 428 -12.90 -12.70 -11.67
N LEU A 429 -12.04 -11.68 -11.61
CA LEU A 429 -11.38 -11.27 -10.36
C LEU A 429 -12.37 -10.64 -9.36
N LEU A 430 -13.54 -10.15 -9.78
CA LEU A 430 -14.57 -9.66 -8.84
C LEU A 430 -15.25 -10.80 -8.06
N ILE A 431 -15.28 -12.01 -8.63
CA ILE A 431 -15.88 -13.19 -7.99
C ILE A 431 -15.03 -13.66 -6.81
N GLU A 432 -13.70 -13.57 -6.93
CA GLU A 432 -12.76 -13.90 -5.86
C GLU A 432 -11.86 -12.71 -5.51
N PRO A 433 -12.11 -12.04 -4.37
CA PRO A 433 -11.44 -10.78 -4.09
C PRO A 433 -9.95 -10.92 -3.79
N PHE A 434 -9.21 -9.90 -4.23
CA PHE A 434 -7.91 -9.59 -3.64
C PHE A 434 -8.08 -9.44 -2.13
N TYR A 435 -7.11 -9.92 -1.37
CA TYR A 435 -7.02 -9.60 0.05
C TYR A 435 -5.93 -8.56 0.24
N ILE A 436 -6.19 -7.69 1.21
CA ILE A 436 -5.23 -6.70 1.68
C ILE A 436 -4.34 -7.45 2.68
N GLU A 437 -3.06 -7.56 2.36
CA GLU A 437 -2.07 -8.13 3.27
C GLU A 437 -1.37 -7.00 4.02
N GLU A 438 -1.42 -7.06 5.35
CA GLU A 438 -0.61 -6.21 6.22
C GLU A 438 0.81 -6.75 6.28
N ILE A 439 1.77 -5.99 5.76
CA ILE A 439 3.19 -6.28 5.91
C ILE A 439 3.64 -5.68 7.24
N ASN A 440 3.79 -6.53 8.25
CA ASN A 440 4.29 -6.16 9.57
C ASN A 440 5.82 -6.16 9.56
N ILE A 441 6.42 -5.01 9.88
CA ILE A 441 7.86 -4.83 9.90
C ILE A 441 8.31 -4.68 11.34
N ASN A 442 9.20 -5.55 11.78
CA ASN A 442 9.81 -5.46 13.09
C ASN A 442 10.57 -4.12 13.22
N ASP A 443 10.19 -3.31 14.21
CA ASP A 443 10.77 -2.00 14.49
C ASP A 443 10.68 -1.02 13.29
N GLY A 444 9.65 -1.16 12.45
CA GLY A 444 9.42 -0.33 11.28
C GLY A 444 7.96 0.03 11.04
N LYS A 445 7.68 0.64 9.89
CA LYS A 445 6.36 1.15 9.52
C LYS A 445 5.57 0.10 8.75
N ASN A 446 4.55 -0.46 9.38
CA ASN A 446 3.65 -1.44 8.75
C ASN A 446 2.90 -0.80 7.58
N PHE A 447 2.60 -1.56 6.52
CA PHE A 447 1.82 -1.05 5.38
C PHE A 447 1.07 -2.17 4.68
N GLU A 448 0.13 -1.80 3.82
CA GLU A 448 -0.75 -2.73 3.11
C GLU A 448 -0.30 -2.96 1.67
N VAL A 449 -0.56 -4.16 1.16
CA VAL A 449 -0.40 -4.50 -0.27
C VAL A 449 -1.55 -5.36 -0.78
N CYS A 450 -1.85 -5.25 -2.07
CA CYS A 450 -2.81 -6.10 -2.75
C CYS A 450 -2.20 -7.48 -3.07
N LYS A 451 -2.76 -8.57 -2.55
CA LYS A 451 -2.40 -9.94 -2.93
C LYS A 451 -3.59 -10.78 -3.36
N ALA A 452 -3.32 -11.73 -4.26
CA ALA A 452 -4.29 -12.70 -4.72
C ALA A 452 -4.53 -13.79 -3.65
N LYS A 453 -5.78 -13.92 -3.19
CA LYS A 453 -6.16 -14.74 -2.02
C LYS A 453 -6.11 -16.22 -2.30
N SER A 454 -6.77 -16.65 -3.37
CA SER A 454 -6.99 -18.05 -3.73
C SER A 454 -5.99 -18.55 -4.77
N THR A 455 -5.87 -19.87 -4.91
CA THR A 455 -5.14 -20.47 -6.04
C THR A 455 -5.77 -20.10 -7.38
N LEU A 456 -7.11 -19.98 -7.44
CA LEU A 456 -7.83 -19.63 -8.66
C LEU A 456 -7.54 -18.18 -9.11
N SER A 457 -7.56 -17.20 -8.21
CA SER A 457 -7.16 -15.81 -8.53
C SER A 457 -5.71 -15.71 -9.01
N LYS A 458 -4.79 -16.50 -8.45
CA LYS A 458 -3.41 -16.61 -8.96
C LYS A 458 -3.36 -17.17 -10.37
N ILE A 459 -4.12 -18.23 -10.66
CA ILE A 459 -4.24 -18.81 -12.01
C ILE A 459 -4.81 -17.78 -13.00
N ILE A 460 -5.86 -17.04 -12.62
CA ILE A 460 -6.46 -15.99 -13.45
C ILE A 460 -5.41 -14.93 -13.81
N LEU A 461 -4.63 -14.47 -12.82
CA LEU A 461 -3.54 -13.53 -13.07
C LEU A 461 -2.48 -14.11 -14.02
N ILE A 462 -2.07 -15.36 -13.86
CA ILE A 462 -1.11 -16.03 -14.76
C ILE A 462 -1.65 -16.12 -16.20
N ILE A 463 -2.93 -16.48 -16.37
CA ILE A 463 -3.55 -16.57 -17.69
C ILE A 463 -3.61 -15.18 -18.34
N LYS A 464 -3.97 -14.14 -17.57
CA LYS A 464 -4.00 -12.75 -18.02
C LYS A 464 -2.63 -12.28 -18.54
N TRP A 465 -1.56 -12.58 -17.80
CA TRP A 465 -0.19 -12.28 -18.24
C TRP A 465 0.25 -13.09 -19.46
N SER A 466 -0.08 -14.38 -19.49
CA SER A 466 0.20 -15.26 -20.63
C SER A 466 -0.48 -14.77 -21.91
N TYR A 467 -1.72 -14.31 -21.81
CA TYR A 467 -2.46 -13.71 -22.92
C TYR A 467 -1.78 -12.47 -23.50
N LEU A 468 -1.31 -11.56 -22.63
CA LEU A 468 -0.55 -10.38 -23.06
C LEU A 468 0.77 -10.77 -23.77
N ILE A 469 1.48 -11.77 -23.24
CA ILE A 469 2.71 -12.28 -23.87
C ILE A 469 2.42 -12.85 -25.27
N ILE A 470 1.31 -13.57 -25.46
CA ILE A 470 0.91 -14.09 -26.78
C ILE A 470 0.66 -12.95 -27.77
N ILE A 471 -0.03 -11.88 -27.34
CA ILE A 471 -0.25 -10.68 -28.19
C ILE A 471 1.09 -10.09 -28.62
N ILE A 472 2.02 -9.93 -27.67
CA ILE A 472 3.36 -9.41 -27.96
C ILE A 472 4.09 -10.31 -28.96
N LEU A 473 4.08 -11.63 -28.77
CA LEU A 473 4.75 -12.58 -29.67
C LEU A 473 4.18 -12.55 -31.10
N VAL A 474 2.85 -12.50 -31.24
CA VAL A 474 2.18 -12.39 -32.54
C VAL A 474 2.56 -11.06 -33.21
N THR A 475 2.57 -9.97 -32.44
CA THR A 475 2.95 -8.65 -32.92
C THR A 475 4.40 -8.61 -33.41
N LEU A 476 5.34 -9.16 -32.64
CA LEU A 476 6.75 -9.29 -33.03
C LEU A 476 6.93 -10.11 -34.31
N LEU A 477 6.16 -11.20 -34.46
CA LEU A 477 6.20 -12.04 -35.66
C LEU A 477 5.73 -11.26 -36.89
N LEU A 478 4.66 -10.47 -36.77
CA LEU A 478 4.17 -9.65 -37.89
C LEU A 478 5.16 -8.53 -38.24
N ILE A 479 5.75 -7.86 -37.24
CA ILE A 479 6.79 -6.85 -37.48
C ILE A 479 7.99 -7.45 -38.21
N PHE A 480 8.40 -8.67 -37.84
CA PHE A 480 9.45 -9.38 -38.56
C PHE A 480 9.08 -9.62 -40.03
N THR A 481 7.83 -9.94 -40.34
CA THR A 481 7.39 -10.14 -41.73
C THR A 481 7.38 -8.87 -42.56
N GLU A 482 7.10 -7.72 -41.95
CA GLU A 482 6.99 -6.42 -42.63
C GLU A 482 8.27 -5.56 -42.56
N TRP A 483 9.33 -6.09 -41.94
CA TRP A 483 10.53 -5.35 -41.55
C TRP A 483 11.21 -4.55 -42.67
N ASN A 484 11.12 -5.03 -43.91
CA ASN A 484 11.84 -4.46 -45.06
C ASN A 484 11.00 -3.52 -45.92
N ILE A 485 9.75 -3.22 -45.53
CA ILE A 485 8.87 -2.31 -46.30
C ILE A 485 9.27 -0.85 -46.04
N GLU A 486 9.72 -0.13 -47.07
CA GLU A 486 10.22 1.26 -46.92
C GLU A 486 9.18 2.22 -46.34
N SER A 487 7.91 2.06 -46.72
CA SER A 487 6.82 2.97 -46.30
C SER A 487 6.49 2.91 -44.80
N THR A 488 6.81 1.82 -44.10
CA THR A 488 6.49 1.62 -42.68
C THR A 488 7.73 1.50 -41.79
N TYR A 489 8.92 1.66 -42.36
CA TYR A 489 10.21 1.38 -41.72
C TYR A 489 10.41 2.07 -40.36
N TYR A 490 10.14 3.37 -40.27
CA TYR A 490 10.30 4.11 -39.01
C TYR A 490 9.21 3.77 -37.98
N ASP A 491 7.97 3.58 -38.43
CA ASP A 491 6.84 3.24 -37.55
C ASP A 491 7.07 1.90 -36.85
N LEU A 492 7.51 0.88 -37.61
CA LEU A 492 7.82 -0.45 -37.07
C LEU A 492 8.96 -0.42 -36.06
N ARG A 493 10.03 0.33 -36.32
CA ARG A 493 11.18 0.42 -35.39
C ARG A 493 10.83 1.14 -34.08
N PHE A 494 10.06 2.22 -34.15
CA PHE A 494 9.59 2.89 -32.94
C PHE A 494 8.66 1.98 -32.14
N PHE A 495 7.76 1.26 -32.80
CA PHE A 495 6.86 0.34 -32.12
C PHE A 495 7.59 -0.89 -31.55
N MET A 496 8.65 -1.37 -32.19
CA MET A 496 9.53 -2.39 -31.60
C MET A 496 10.23 -1.91 -30.33
N ALA A 497 10.71 -0.66 -30.33
CA ALA A 497 11.29 -0.06 -29.13
C ALA A 497 10.26 0.03 -27.99
N VAL A 498 8.99 0.37 -28.29
CA VAL A 498 7.88 0.32 -27.33
C VAL A 498 7.72 -1.07 -26.74
N ILE A 499 7.63 -2.11 -27.58
CA ILE A 499 7.49 -3.50 -27.11
C ILE A 499 8.65 -3.91 -26.21
N TYR A 500 9.89 -3.52 -26.53
CA TYR A 500 11.05 -3.83 -25.69
C TYR A 500 11.02 -3.10 -24.34
N ILE A 501 10.60 -1.84 -24.31
CA ILE A 501 10.44 -1.07 -23.07
C ILE A 501 9.32 -1.67 -22.22
N ASP A 502 8.21 -2.08 -22.83
CA ASP A 502 7.10 -2.75 -22.14
C ASP A 502 7.54 -4.08 -21.53
N ILE A 503 8.24 -4.92 -22.29
CA ILE A 503 8.79 -6.19 -21.79
C ILE A 503 9.74 -5.92 -20.61
N LEU A 504 10.65 -4.96 -20.74
CA LEU A 504 11.59 -4.61 -19.68
C LEU A 504 10.86 -4.10 -18.42
N GLY A 505 9.88 -3.21 -18.59
CA GLY A 505 9.07 -2.68 -17.48
C GLY A 505 8.31 -3.78 -16.74
N ILE A 506 7.68 -4.70 -17.48
CA ILE A 506 6.98 -5.87 -16.92
C ILE A 506 7.96 -6.76 -16.14
N LEU A 507 9.13 -7.06 -16.71
CA LEU A 507 10.16 -7.86 -16.04
C LEU A 507 10.64 -7.20 -14.75
N LEU A 508 10.88 -5.87 -14.76
CA LEU A 508 11.27 -5.13 -13.56
C LEU A 508 10.19 -5.21 -12.47
N ILE A 509 8.91 -5.04 -12.82
CA ILE A 509 7.79 -5.16 -11.86
C ILE A 509 7.75 -6.57 -11.27
N ILE A 510 7.92 -7.62 -12.08
CA ILE A 510 7.95 -9.01 -11.60
C ILE A 510 9.14 -9.21 -10.65
N CYS A 511 10.34 -8.75 -11.02
CA CYS A 511 11.53 -8.86 -10.18
C CYS A 511 11.34 -8.16 -8.82
N PHE A 512 10.78 -6.95 -8.80
CA PHE A 512 10.54 -6.23 -7.55
C PHE A 512 9.44 -6.85 -6.69
N ASN A 513 8.49 -7.57 -7.28
CA ASN A 513 7.51 -8.36 -6.52
C ASN A 513 8.14 -9.58 -5.81
N LEU A 514 9.34 -10.03 -6.23
CA LEU A 514 10.07 -11.13 -5.58
C LEU A 514 10.96 -10.65 -4.42
N ILE A 515 11.25 -9.34 -4.35
CA ILE A 515 12.12 -8.74 -3.33
C ILE A 515 11.26 -8.26 -2.15
N ILE A 516 11.68 -8.58 -0.93
CA ILE A 516 11.03 -8.09 0.29
C ILE A 516 11.49 -6.65 0.55
N ILE A 517 10.63 -5.67 0.27
CA ILE A 517 10.91 -4.25 0.51
C ILE A 517 10.19 -3.82 1.80
N ASN A 518 10.95 -3.61 2.88
CA ASN A 518 10.43 -3.26 4.20
C ASN A 518 10.16 -1.75 4.38
N ASN A 519 9.94 -1.00 3.30
CA ASN A 519 9.68 0.43 3.38
C ASN A 519 8.61 0.81 2.35
N TYR A 520 7.45 1.21 2.84
CA TYR A 520 6.28 1.52 2.01
C TYR A 520 6.51 2.67 1.02
N ILE A 521 7.32 3.68 1.40
CA ILE A 521 7.70 4.79 0.52
C ILE A 521 8.56 4.27 -0.63
N ILE A 522 9.59 3.49 -0.32
CA ILE A 522 10.50 2.94 -1.34
C ILE A 522 9.72 1.99 -2.26
N TYR A 523 8.85 1.15 -1.67
CA TYR A 523 7.96 0.24 -2.40
C TYR A 523 7.07 0.99 -3.41
N PHE A 524 6.46 2.10 -2.98
CA PHE A 524 5.66 2.96 -3.84
C PHE A 524 6.48 3.64 -4.94
N LEU A 525 7.59 4.30 -4.57
CA LEU A 525 8.43 5.08 -5.50
C LEU A 525 9.05 4.22 -6.60
N ILE A 526 9.52 3.01 -6.28
CA ILE A 526 10.07 2.10 -7.30
C ILE A 526 9.01 1.77 -8.36
N ARG A 527 7.79 1.42 -7.92
CA ARG A 527 6.69 1.07 -8.83
C ARG A 527 6.25 2.29 -9.65
N GLU A 528 6.13 3.46 -9.01
CA GLU A 528 5.81 4.72 -9.67
C GLU A 528 6.82 5.03 -10.78
N CYS A 529 8.12 4.98 -10.47
CA CYS A 529 9.18 5.27 -11.44
C CYS A 529 9.13 4.32 -12.65
N ILE A 530 8.87 3.02 -12.45
CA ILE A 530 8.77 2.07 -13.56
C ILE A 530 7.60 2.44 -14.48
N TYR A 531 6.40 2.66 -13.93
CA TYR A 531 5.23 3.03 -14.75
C TYR A 531 5.39 4.38 -15.44
N LEU A 532 6.04 5.34 -14.77
CA LEU A 532 6.34 6.66 -15.33
C LEU A 532 7.27 6.53 -16.54
N ILE A 533 8.35 5.74 -16.43
CA ILE A 533 9.31 5.51 -17.52
C ILE A 533 8.63 4.82 -18.70
N VAL A 534 7.85 3.76 -18.44
CA VAL A 534 7.12 3.02 -19.47
C VAL A 534 6.14 3.94 -20.20
N ALA A 535 5.30 4.67 -19.45
CA ALA A 535 4.29 5.53 -20.05
C ALA A 535 4.92 6.69 -20.85
N ILE A 536 5.90 7.41 -20.29
CA ILE A 536 6.56 8.51 -21.00
C ILE A 536 7.26 8.00 -22.27
N SER A 537 8.00 6.90 -22.18
CA SER A 537 8.69 6.33 -23.34
C SER A 537 7.71 5.91 -24.43
N ASN A 538 6.63 5.22 -24.06
CA ASN A 538 5.59 4.79 -25.00
C ASN A 538 4.94 6.00 -25.68
N TYR A 539 4.56 7.01 -24.90
CA TYR A 539 3.98 8.22 -25.46
C TYR A 539 4.94 8.89 -26.45
N ILE A 540 6.22 9.05 -26.11
CA ILE A 540 7.21 9.70 -26.97
C ILE A 540 7.39 8.92 -28.28
N LEU A 541 7.56 7.60 -28.21
CA LEU A 541 7.85 6.75 -29.38
C LEU A 541 6.62 6.56 -30.29
N ILE A 542 5.42 6.46 -29.69
CA ILE A 542 4.16 6.28 -30.41
C ILE A 542 3.66 7.62 -30.97
N TYR A 543 3.68 8.70 -30.18
CA TYR A 543 2.95 9.92 -30.53
C TYR A 543 3.81 11.17 -30.47
N GLY A 544 4.56 11.36 -29.38
CA GLY A 544 5.28 12.60 -29.08
C GLY A 544 6.33 12.99 -30.13
N PHE A 545 7.11 12.05 -30.64
CA PHE A 545 8.10 12.32 -31.68
C PHE A 545 7.46 12.90 -32.96
N ARG A 546 6.29 12.37 -33.36
CA ARG A 546 5.54 12.83 -34.53
C ARG A 546 5.05 14.27 -34.37
N LEU A 547 4.64 14.65 -33.15
CA LEU A 547 4.31 16.04 -32.84
C LEU A 547 5.53 16.95 -33.03
N VAL A 548 6.65 16.61 -32.41
CA VAL A 548 7.88 17.42 -32.46
C VAL A 548 8.32 17.60 -33.90
N PHE A 549 8.36 16.51 -34.67
CA PHE A 549 8.72 16.54 -36.09
C PHE A 549 7.74 17.37 -36.93
N GLY A 550 6.44 17.24 -36.64
CA GLY A 550 5.40 18.06 -37.26
C GLY A 550 5.54 19.55 -36.97
N PHE A 551 5.97 19.93 -35.77
CA PHE A 551 6.26 21.34 -35.43
C PHE A 551 7.51 21.88 -36.14
N ILE A 552 8.57 21.08 -36.24
CA ILE A 552 9.83 21.46 -36.90
C ILE A 552 9.63 21.62 -38.41
N LYS A 553 9.04 20.61 -39.07
CA LYS A 553 8.84 20.60 -40.53
C LYS A 553 7.62 21.37 -41.02
N LYS A 554 6.80 21.93 -40.10
CA LYS A 554 5.61 22.75 -40.43
C LYS A 554 5.93 23.90 -41.39
N LYS A 555 7.13 24.48 -41.30
CA LYS A 555 7.56 25.60 -42.14
C LYS A 555 7.87 25.16 -43.57
N ASP A 556 8.50 24.00 -43.74
CA ASP A 556 8.94 23.51 -45.06
C ASP A 556 7.76 23.00 -45.91
N ILE A 557 6.79 22.29 -45.33
CA ILE A 557 5.64 21.73 -46.08
C ILE A 557 4.76 22.83 -46.68
N ARG A 558 4.59 23.97 -45.99
CA ARG A 558 3.86 25.12 -46.55
C ARG A 558 4.60 25.73 -47.74
N ILE A 559 5.92 25.81 -47.67
CA ILE A 559 6.76 26.32 -48.76
C ILE A 559 6.76 25.35 -49.94
N GLU A 560 6.81 24.05 -49.67
CA GLU A 560 6.75 22.99 -50.68
C GLU A 560 5.39 22.95 -51.40
N PHE A 561 4.29 23.15 -50.67
CA PHE A 561 2.94 23.28 -51.23
C PHE A 561 2.79 24.55 -52.09
N ILE A 562 3.31 25.69 -51.63
CA ILE A 562 3.33 26.94 -52.41
C ILE A 562 4.18 26.78 -53.68
N ASN A 563 5.33 26.10 -53.60
CA ASN A 563 6.21 25.84 -54.74
C ASN A 563 5.57 24.88 -55.75
N LYS A 564 4.79 23.89 -55.29
CA LYS A 564 4.07 22.95 -56.15
C LYS A 564 2.93 23.63 -56.90
N ILE A 565 2.22 24.57 -56.25
CA ILE A 565 1.21 25.43 -56.90
C ILE A 565 1.89 26.37 -57.91
N ASN A 566 2.99 27.03 -57.54
CA ASN A 566 3.72 27.91 -58.45
C ASN A 566 4.25 27.19 -59.70
N LYS A 567 4.71 25.93 -59.58
CA LYS A 567 5.08 25.12 -60.75
C LYS A 567 3.89 24.83 -61.67
N GLY A 568 2.74 24.47 -61.10
CA GLY A 568 1.50 24.26 -61.88
C GLY A 568 0.98 25.51 -62.60
N PHE A 569 1.33 26.71 -62.14
CA PHE A 569 0.99 27.98 -62.82
C PHE A 569 2.03 28.42 -63.86
N ILE A 570 3.28 27.92 -63.81
CA ILE A 570 4.34 28.26 -64.75
C ILE A 570 4.25 27.39 -66.02
N ASP A 571 3.84 26.13 -65.89
CA ASP A 571 3.75 25.19 -67.02
C ASP A 571 2.53 25.45 -67.94
N ASP A 572 1.59 26.31 -67.55
CA ASP A 572 0.37 26.67 -68.32
C ASP A 572 0.53 27.93 -69.23
N LYS A 573 1.73 28.50 -69.33
CA LYS A 573 2.03 29.57 -70.30
C LYS A 573 2.96 29.06 -71.40
N THR A 574 2.33 28.59 -72.48
CA THR A 574 2.83 28.54 -73.88
C THR A 574 4.32 28.83 -74.05
N GLU A 575 5.11 27.77 -74.28
CA GLU A 575 6.47 27.83 -74.81
C GLU A 575 6.46 28.48 -76.21
N LEU A 576 6.78 29.77 -76.29
CA LEU A 576 7.43 30.33 -77.47
C LEU A 576 8.93 30.05 -77.34
N THR A 577 9.38 29.01 -78.04
CA THR A 577 10.79 28.60 -78.12
C THR A 577 11.57 29.66 -78.90
N ILE A 578 12.41 30.44 -78.20
CA ILE A 578 13.55 31.14 -78.80
C ILE A 578 14.80 30.40 -78.33
N GLN A 579 15.48 29.72 -79.23
CA GLN A 579 16.80 29.13 -78.97
C GLN A 579 17.89 30.22 -78.90
N PRO A 580 18.90 30.07 -78.03
CA PRO A 580 19.98 31.03 -77.89
C PRO A 580 21.10 30.79 -78.90
N SER A 581 21.48 31.82 -79.66
CA SER A 581 22.67 31.82 -80.50
C SER A 581 23.92 32.17 -79.69
N THR A 582 24.90 31.27 -79.70
CA THR A 582 26.26 31.47 -79.20
C THR A 582 26.99 32.50 -80.06
N ILE A 583 27.51 33.56 -79.44
CA ILE A 583 28.39 34.54 -80.08
C ILE A 583 29.80 33.97 -80.14
N GLN A 584 30.31 33.72 -81.35
CA GLN A 584 31.74 33.65 -81.59
C GLN A 584 32.07 34.39 -82.89
N SER A 585 33.00 35.34 -82.75
CA SER A 585 33.45 36.29 -83.75
C SER A 585 34.26 35.65 -84.88
N SER A 586 33.96 35.95 -86.14
CA SER A 586 34.91 36.55 -87.10
C SER A 586 34.34 36.67 -88.53
N PHE A 587 34.46 37.89 -89.06
CA PHE A 587 34.72 38.28 -90.45
C PHE A 587 33.83 37.80 -91.63
N VAL A 588 33.05 38.77 -92.13
CA VAL A 588 33.06 39.32 -93.51
C VAL A 588 32.54 38.47 -94.69
N ASN A 589 31.47 39.03 -95.26
CA ASN A 589 31.05 39.14 -96.68
C ASN A 589 30.22 38.07 -97.40
N ASP A 590 29.11 38.62 -97.92
CA ASP A 590 28.57 38.52 -99.28
C ASP A 590 27.54 37.43 -99.65
N PHE A 591 26.32 37.96 -99.86
CA PHE A 591 25.48 37.86 -101.06
C PHE A 591 24.69 36.58 -101.42
N ASN A 592 23.43 36.89 -101.80
CA ASN A 592 22.47 36.19 -102.67
C ASN A 592 21.71 34.97 -102.12
N ILE A 593 20.39 35.05 -101.89
CA ILE A 593 19.25 35.26 -102.82
C ILE A 593 18.90 34.00 -103.64
N ASN A 594 17.61 33.65 -103.52
CA ASN A 594 16.76 32.76 -104.34
C ASN A 594 16.79 31.26 -104.01
N SER A 595 15.70 30.51 -104.10
CA SER A 595 14.24 30.73 -104.14
C SER A 595 13.61 29.36 -104.47
N ILE A 596 12.33 29.19 -104.14
CA ILE A 596 11.33 28.43 -104.93
C ILE A 596 11.17 26.90 -104.71
N THR A 597 10.04 26.62 -104.04
CA THR A 597 8.91 25.71 -104.36
C THR A 597 8.98 24.20 -104.12
N ASP A 598 8.00 23.76 -103.30
CA ASP A 598 6.90 22.83 -103.59
C ASP A 598 7.20 21.56 -104.41
N ASN A 599 6.92 20.39 -103.83
CA ASN A 599 5.60 19.77 -104.00
C ASN A 599 5.40 18.47 -103.21
N ASN A 600 4.13 18.28 -102.85
CA ASN A 600 3.51 17.10 -102.24
C ASN A 600 3.60 15.83 -103.11
N GLY A 601 3.49 14.66 -102.48
CA GLY A 601 3.21 13.41 -103.19
C GLY A 601 3.14 12.18 -102.28
N THR A 602 1.97 11.94 -101.70
CA THR A 602 1.56 10.68 -101.03
C THR A 602 1.41 9.51 -102.01
N MET A 603 1.81 8.28 -101.64
CA MET A 603 0.91 7.11 -101.43
C MET A 603 1.65 5.74 -101.41
N LYS A 604 1.25 4.94 -100.40
CA LYS A 604 0.92 3.50 -100.36
C LYS A 604 1.95 2.38 -100.59
N ASN A 605 1.98 1.52 -99.55
CA ASN A 605 1.91 0.04 -99.49
C ASN A 605 2.74 -0.81 -100.46
N ASP A 606 3.52 -1.77 -99.93
CA ASP A 606 3.07 -3.18 -99.85
C ASP A 606 4.04 -4.12 -99.09
N THR A 607 3.41 -5.03 -98.33
CA THR A 607 3.71 -6.46 -98.02
C THR A 607 5.10 -7.02 -97.70
N ASN A 608 5.17 -7.64 -96.50
CA ASN A 608 5.68 -8.97 -96.12
C ASN A 608 6.88 -9.61 -96.85
N HIS A 609 7.89 -10.00 -96.07
CA HIS A 609 8.54 -11.32 -96.20
C HIS A 609 9.09 -11.85 -94.87
N HIS A 610 8.67 -13.07 -94.52
CA HIS A 610 9.25 -13.94 -93.50
C HIS A 610 10.68 -14.36 -93.85
N TYR A 611 11.55 -14.45 -92.84
CA TYR A 611 12.61 -15.46 -92.76
C TYR A 611 12.80 -15.89 -91.31
N ASP A 612 12.49 -17.16 -91.05
CA ASP A 612 12.85 -17.91 -89.85
C ASP A 612 14.33 -18.32 -89.91
N ILE A 613 15.04 -18.24 -88.77
CA ILE A 613 16.20 -19.08 -88.47
C ILE A 613 16.05 -19.59 -87.04
N ASN A 614 15.77 -20.89 -86.94
CA ASN A 614 15.87 -21.69 -85.73
C ASN A 614 17.35 -22.04 -85.44
N ILE A 615 17.77 -21.90 -84.18
CA ILE A 615 18.78 -22.75 -83.57
C ILE A 615 18.20 -23.26 -82.25
N THR A 616 18.06 -24.57 -82.17
CA THR A 616 17.61 -25.37 -81.02
C THR A 616 18.71 -25.48 -79.97
N ASP A 617 18.35 -25.52 -78.68
CA ASP A 617 18.65 -26.69 -77.84
C ASP A 617 17.90 -26.72 -76.49
N SER A 618 17.40 -27.93 -76.20
CA SER A 618 17.08 -28.57 -74.91
C SER A 618 16.09 -27.93 -73.92
N ILE A 619 14.84 -28.41 -74.00
CA ILE A 619 13.98 -28.96 -72.94
C ILE A 619 14.50 -28.81 -71.50
N ASP A 620 13.75 -28.09 -70.67
CA ASP A 620 13.45 -28.56 -69.31
C ASP A 620 11.99 -28.23 -68.94
N THR A 621 11.17 -29.26 -68.87
CA THR A 621 9.76 -29.22 -68.47
C THR A 621 9.70 -29.27 -66.94
N GLY A 622 9.43 -28.13 -66.30
CA GLY A 622 9.45 -28.07 -64.83
C GLY A 622 8.58 -27.02 -64.15
N ASP A 623 7.58 -26.42 -64.81
CA ASP A 623 6.77 -25.35 -64.18
C ASP A 623 5.26 -25.60 -64.25
N SER A 624 4.79 -26.65 -63.57
CA SER A 624 3.35 -26.76 -63.25
C SER A 624 3.02 -27.54 -61.96
N ALA A 625 3.99 -27.79 -61.07
CA ALA A 625 3.73 -28.54 -59.83
C ALA A 625 4.56 -28.06 -58.62
N LEU A 626 4.49 -26.78 -58.26
CA LEU A 626 5.08 -26.26 -57.02
C LEU A 626 4.11 -25.35 -56.27
N SER A 627 2.92 -25.86 -55.91
CA SER A 627 1.92 -25.08 -55.15
C SER A 627 1.39 -25.74 -53.87
N GLN A 628 1.89 -26.90 -53.42
CA GLN A 628 1.39 -27.51 -52.18
C GLN A 628 2.53 -27.97 -51.26
N ASN A 629 2.46 -27.51 -50.01
CA ASN A 629 3.30 -27.82 -48.84
C ASN A 629 4.69 -27.18 -48.70
N ARG A 630 4.76 -25.84 -48.77
CA ARG A 630 5.77 -25.10 -47.98
C ARG A 630 5.29 -24.95 -46.52
N SER A 631 6.13 -25.35 -45.55
CA SER A 631 5.87 -25.12 -44.12
C SER A 631 5.66 -23.62 -43.85
N ILE A 632 4.86 -23.27 -42.83
CA ILE A 632 4.57 -21.85 -42.48
C ILE A 632 5.88 -21.05 -42.33
N TYR A 633 6.90 -21.66 -41.74
CA TYR A 633 8.25 -21.09 -41.60
C TYR A 633 8.89 -20.75 -42.96
N SER A 634 8.87 -21.68 -43.92
CA SER A 634 9.43 -21.44 -45.26
C SER A 634 8.68 -20.36 -46.06
N LYS A 635 7.39 -20.14 -45.78
CA LYS A 635 6.60 -19.03 -46.36
C LYS A 635 6.98 -17.69 -45.73
N ILE A 636 7.12 -17.63 -44.41
CA ILE A 636 7.53 -16.41 -43.68
C ILE A 636 8.93 -15.96 -44.12
N MET A 637 9.89 -16.88 -44.21
CA MET A 637 11.25 -16.56 -44.66
C MET A 637 11.29 -16.08 -46.11
N TYR A 638 10.52 -16.69 -47.00
CA TYR A 638 10.42 -16.26 -48.39
C TYR A 638 9.89 -14.83 -48.53
N ILE A 639 8.85 -14.46 -47.76
CA ILE A 639 8.27 -13.11 -47.77
C ILE A 639 9.28 -12.06 -47.28
N HIS A 640 9.93 -12.31 -46.14
CA HIS A 640 10.88 -11.38 -45.53
C HIS A 640 12.04 -11.03 -46.47
N PHE A 641 12.57 -12.01 -47.22
CA PHE A 641 13.68 -11.78 -48.14
C PHE A 641 13.27 -11.27 -49.52
N LYS A 642 12.02 -11.52 -49.98
CA LYS A 642 11.53 -11.01 -51.27
C LYS A 642 11.30 -9.49 -51.25
N THR A 643 10.84 -8.95 -50.13
CA THR A 643 10.71 -7.49 -49.94
C THR A 643 12.05 -6.75 -49.84
N LYS A 644 13.19 -7.44 -49.93
CA LYS A 644 14.54 -6.85 -49.95
C LYS A 644 15.06 -6.65 -51.39
N SER A 645 14.37 -7.21 -52.39
CA SER A 645 14.79 -7.22 -53.81
C SER A 645 13.90 -6.39 -54.74
N GLU A 646 12.85 -5.77 -54.21
CA GLU A 646 12.05 -4.71 -54.84
C GLU A 646 12.30 -3.42 -54.05
#